data_AF-A0AAU1ZBN2-F1
#
_entry.id   AF-A0AAU1ZBN2-F1
#
_cell.length_a   1.000
_cell.length_b   1.000
_cell.length_c   1.000
_cell.angle_alpha   90.00
_cell.angle_beta   90.00
_cell.angle_gamma   90.00
#
_symmetry.space_group_name_H-M   'P 1'
#
loop_
_entity.id
_entity.type
_entity.pdbx_description
1 polymer ?
#
loop_
_entity_poly.entity_id
_entity_poly.type
_entity_poly.pdbx_seq_one_letter_code
_entity_poly.pdbx_strand_id
1 'polypeptide(L)'
;MTENTQQQTAPTTELPTQYAPAEVEGPLYERWVDRGYFEADAKSEKPAYTIVIPPPNVTGSLHLGHAFEHTLIDALTRRKRMQGFETLWQPGMDHAGIATQNVVERELAKEGKSRHDLGREAFVERVWEWKAESGGQIAGQMRRLGEGLAWSRDRFTMDEGLSRAVQTVFKKMFDDGLIYRAERIINWCPRCLTAISDIEVDYQDDDGELVSMTYGEGEDTIVVATTRAETMLGDTAVAVHPDDERYAHLIGKRIKLPLTDRTIPVVADTHVDPEFGTGAVKVTPAHDPNDFAIGQRHGLESIEVLDERGVITVHGPFQGLDRFEARSAIVAALRADGRIVAEKRPYVHSVGHCSRCKTTLEPRLSLQWWVKVETLAKAAGDAVRDGKVDIHPADMSQRYFDWVDNLNDWCISRQLWWGHRIPVWHGPDGELVCVGPDDEPPTGEGWTQDTDVLDTWFSSGLWPFSTLGWPEQTPDLEKFYPNSVLVTGYDLMFFWVARMMMFGLYAMDGQPPFRTIAFHGMVRDEFGKKMSKSFGNTVNPLDWMDKYGSDALRFTLAKGANPGVDVPIGEDWVQASRNFANKIWNATRFALMNGATVEGELPPVEKLSATDRWILSRLNKVVAEADAYYDDFQFAKLADALYHFAWDEVFDWYVELSKTTFFDGGEQAKVSARVLGEVLDVTLRLLHPIVPFVTDTLWTTLTGGESLVVADWPKAVLVPGADAPGGFRDEAAEQEIELVQQVVTEVRRFRSDQGLQPGQKVPARLDVTGTALAPHEAAIRQLLRLQPEGEGFSATASLPVAGATVALDLSGTIDVAAERKRLAKDLAAAEKEKAQANGKLGNEAFLAKAPDNVVDKIRTRLAKADEDIARIQTQLANLPQA
;
A
#
# COMPACT_ATOMS: atom_id res chain seq x y z
N MET A 1 47.74 2.97 -11.99
CA MET A 1 48.64 2.24 -11.07
C MET A 1 48.92 3.10 -9.85
N THR A 2 48.13 2.89 -8.81
CA THR A 2 48.43 3.22 -7.41
C THR A 2 47.58 2.22 -6.63
N GLU A 3 48.22 1.13 -6.21
CA GLU A 3 47.61 0.06 -5.41
C GLU A 3 47.23 0.63 -4.05
N ASN A 4 45.93 0.84 -3.83
CA ASN A 4 45.37 0.97 -2.49
C ASN A 4 44.97 -0.44 -2.04
N THR A 5 45.93 -1.17 -1.50
CA THR A 5 45.69 -2.42 -0.79
C THR A 5 45.04 -2.08 0.56
N GLN A 6 43.73 -1.85 0.57
CA GLN A 6 42.97 -1.90 1.82
C GLN A 6 43.09 -3.33 2.37
N GLN A 7 43.73 -3.46 3.52
CA GLN A 7 43.75 -4.68 4.30
C GLN A 7 42.30 -5.12 4.54
N GLN A 8 41.93 -6.28 4.01
CA GLN A 8 40.74 -7.00 4.44
C GLN A 8 40.90 -7.27 5.95
N THR A 9 40.13 -6.56 6.77
CA THR A 9 39.86 -7.03 8.12
C THR A 9 39.13 -8.36 7.98
N ALA A 10 39.75 -9.44 8.47
CA ALA A 10 39.11 -10.75 8.55
C ALA A 10 37.74 -10.60 9.25
N PRO A 11 36.68 -11.29 8.79
CA PRO A 11 35.39 -11.23 9.45
C PRO A 11 35.57 -11.68 10.90
N THR A 12 35.11 -10.85 11.84
CA THR A 12 34.99 -11.25 13.24
C THR A 12 33.99 -12.40 13.30
N THR A 13 34.48 -13.61 13.59
CA THR A 13 33.68 -14.82 13.72
C THR A 13 32.73 -14.81 14.92
N GLU A 14 32.77 -13.75 15.75
CA GLU A 14 31.91 -13.61 16.93
C GLU A 14 30.85 -12.52 16.72
N LEU A 15 29.59 -12.95 16.67
CA LEU A 15 28.43 -12.06 16.71
C LEU A 15 28.22 -11.48 18.12
N PRO A 16 27.95 -10.17 18.25
CA PRO A 16 27.48 -9.55 19.50
C PRO A 16 26.32 -10.31 20.15
N THR A 17 26.18 -10.20 21.47
CA THR A 17 25.10 -10.86 22.23
C THR A 17 23.72 -10.24 22.01
N GLN A 18 23.66 -9.02 21.49
CA GLN A 18 22.42 -8.33 21.13
C GLN A 18 22.54 -7.76 19.72
N TYR A 19 21.47 -7.88 18.93
CA TYR A 19 21.37 -7.22 17.63
C TYR A 19 21.04 -5.74 17.83
N ALA A 20 21.89 -4.86 17.31
CA ALA A 20 21.72 -3.41 17.33
C ALA A 20 21.56 -2.90 15.89
N PRO A 21 20.31 -2.72 15.39
CA PRO A 21 20.06 -2.33 14.00
C PRO A 21 20.86 -1.10 13.55
N ALA A 22 20.93 -0.06 14.38
CA ALA A 22 21.63 1.18 14.06
C ALA A 22 23.13 1.00 13.79
N GLU A 23 23.77 -0.04 14.35
CA GLU A 23 25.20 -0.33 14.14
C GLU A 23 25.44 -1.15 12.86
N VAL A 24 24.40 -1.79 12.32
CA VAL A 24 24.50 -2.75 11.21
C VAL A 24 23.91 -2.20 9.92
N GLU A 25 22.67 -1.71 9.95
CA GLU A 25 21.86 -1.47 8.74
C GLU A 25 22.46 -0.40 7.82
N GLY A 26 22.81 0.78 8.36
CA GLY A 26 23.35 1.90 7.58
C GLY A 26 24.67 1.57 6.88
N PRO A 27 25.74 1.19 7.61
CA PRO A 27 27.03 0.84 7.02
C PRO A 27 26.96 -0.34 6.04
N LEU A 28 26.06 -1.31 6.29
CA LEU A 28 25.86 -2.43 5.39
C LEU A 28 25.19 -2.01 4.08
N TYR A 29 24.17 -1.13 4.16
CA TYR A 29 23.51 -0.60 2.97
C TYR A 29 24.49 0.17 2.06
N GLU A 30 25.28 1.07 2.65
CA GLU A 30 26.29 1.84 1.91
C GLU A 30 27.25 0.91 1.16
N ARG A 31 27.68 -0.18 1.79
CA ARG A 31 28.52 -1.20 1.16
C ARG A 31 27.83 -1.87 -0.04
N TRP A 32 26.54 -2.20 0.05
CA TRP A 32 25.81 -2.79 -1.08
C TRP A 32 25.74 -1.84 -2.27
N VAL A 33 25.50 -0.55 -2.02
CA VAL A 33 25.46 0.50 -3.05
C VAL A 33 26.84 0.70 -3.66
N ASP A 34 27.89 0.84 -2.85
CA ASP A 34 29.27 1.08 -3.32
C ASP A 34 29.79 -0.07 -4.19
N ARG A 35 29.34 -1.30 -3.93
CA ARG A 35 29.66 -2.48 -4.74
C ARG A 35 28.78 -2.65 -5.97
N GLY A 36 27.79 -1.79 -6.17
CA GLY A 36 26.91 -1.82 -7.34
C GLY A 36 25.99 -3.03 -7.39
N TYR A 37 25.65 -3.66 -6.25
CA TYR A 37 24.84 -4.89 -6.23
C TYR A 37 23.41 -4.72 -6.76
N PHE A 38 22.94 -3.48 -6.85
CA PHE A 38 21.60 -3.14 -7.34
C PHE A 38 21.60 -2.58 -8.76
N GLU A 39 22.77 -2.41 -9.38
CA GLU A 39 22.88 -1.90 -10.75
C GLU A 39 22.42 -2.97 -11.75
N ALA A 40 21.84 -2.51 -12.86
CA ALA A 40 21.33 -3.36 -13.93
C ALA A 40 22.13 -3.14 -15.23
N ASP A 41 22.45 -4.23 -15.93
CA ASP A 41 23.18 -4.20 -17.20
C ASP A 41 22.29 -4.61 -18.38
N ALA A 42 22.01 -3.67 -19.29
CA ALA A 42 21.24 -3.94 -20.51
C ALA A 42 21.88 -5.00 -21.42
N LYS A 43 23.20 -5.18 -21.35
CA LYS A 43 23.97 -6.15 -22.16
C LYS A 43 24.04 -7.53 -21.53
N SER A 44 23.50 -7.71 -20.34
CA SER A 44 23.46 -9.00 -19.66
C SER A 44 22.67 -10.02 -20.48
N GLU A 45 23.16 -11.23 -20.60
CA GLU A 45 22.45 -12.36 -21.24
C GLU A 45 21.34 -12.93 -20.33
N LYS A 46 21.30 -12.54 -19.05
CA LYS A 46 20.27 -12.98 -18.11
C LYS A 46 18.89 -12.45 -18.53
N PRO A 47 17.79 -13.20 -18.30
CA PRO A 47 16.45 -12.69 -18.55
C PRO A 47 16.16 -11.45 -17.71
N ALA A 48 15.52 -10.44 -18.29
CA ALA A 48 15.18 -9.21 -17.59
C ALA A 48 14.02 -9.43 -16.59
N TYR A 49 14.09 -8.77 -15.45
CA TYR A 49 12.97 -8.58 -14.53
C TYR A 49 12.92 -7.13 -14.07
N THR A 50 11.97 -6.37 -14.62
CA THR A 50 11.88 -4.92 -14.41
C THR A 50 10.64 -4.56 -13.61
N ILE A 51 10.80 -3.69 -12.61
CA ILE A 51 9.72 -2.99 -11.93
C ILE A 51 10.07 -1.51 -11.90
N VAL A 52 9.15 -0.65 -12.33
CA VAL A 52 9.28 0.80 -12.09
C VAL A 52 8.73 1.13 -10.71
N ILE A 53 9.44 1.95 -9.96
CA ILE A 53 8.90 2.48 -8.71
C ILE A 53 7.71 3.40 -9.03
N PRO A 54 6.61 3.33 -8.26
CA PRO A 54 5.65 4.41 -8.22
C PRO A 54 6.34 5.66 -7.67
N PRO A 55 6.62 6.67 -8.53
CA PRO A 55 7.55 7.72 -8.17
C PRO A 55 6.98 8.58 -7.03
N PRO A 56 7.64 8.65 -5.87
CA PRO A 56 7.13 9.45 -4.76
C PRO A 56 7.06 10.94 -5.14
N ASN A 57 5.98 11.59 -4.72
CA ASN A 57 5.77 13.02 -4.94
C ASN A 57 6.74 13.85 -4.09
N VAL A 58 7.38 14.86 -4.67
CA VAL A 58 8.30 15.80 -3.97
C VAL A 58 7.58 16.82 -3.07
N THR A 59 6.74 16.31 -2.15
CA THR A 59 5.83 17.09 -1.29
C THR A 59 6.14 16.95 0.21
N GLY A 60 7.32 16.44 0.54
CA GLY A 60 7.79 16.20 1.91
C GLY A 60 8.44 14.82 2.05
N SER A 61 8.21 14.17 3.19
CA SER A 61 8.74 12.85 3.53
C SER A 61 7.78 11.70 3.19
N LEU A 62 8.34 10.51 3.03
CA LEU A 62 7.61 9.25 2.92
C LEU A 62 6.85 8.93 4.22
N HIS A 63 5.81 8.11 4.06
CA HIS A 63 4.97 7.57 5.14
C HIS A 63 4.89 6.04 5.04
N LEU A 64 4.29 5.36 6.03
CA LEU A 64 4.20 3.88 6.05
C LEU A 64 3.63 3.25 4.77
N GLY A 65 2.67 3.90 4.08
CA GLY A 65 2.18 3.42 2.78
C GLY A 65 3.26 3.30 1.69
N HIS A 66 4.24 4.21 1.64
CA HIS A 66 5.36 4.11 0.70
C HIS A 66 6.30 2.97 1.11
N ALA A 67 6.65 2.90 2.41
CA ALA A 67 7.48 1.82 2.93
C ALA A 67 6.85 0.44 2.67
N PHE A 68 5.52 0.35 2.75
CA PHE A 68 4.75 -0.85 2.44
C PHE A 68 4.95 -1.27 0.99
N GLU A 69 4.61 -0.41 0.04
CA GLU A 69 4.76 -0.66 -1.40
C GLU A 69 6.21 -1.02 -1.77
N HIS A 70 7.18 -0.23 -1.29
CA HIS A 70 8.60 -0.43 -1.58
C HIS A 70 9.12 -1.76 -0.99
N THR A 71 8.64 -2.19 0.18
CA THR A 71 9.01 -3.49 0.77
C THR A 71 8.59 -4.64 -0.14
N LEU A 72 7.38 -4.58 -0.72
CA LEU A 72 6.87 -5.63 -1.60
C LEU A 72 7.65 -5.68 -2.91
N ILE A 73 7.93 -4.51 -3.52
CA ILE A 73 8.70 -4.41 -4.75
C ILE A 73 10.14 -4.91 -4.54
N ASP A 74 10.80 -4.48 -3.47
CA ASP A 74 12.17 -4.89 -3.18
C ASP A 74 12.25 -6.40 -2.91
N ALA A 75 11.26 -6.97 -2.23
CA ALA A 75 11.21 -8.41 -1.98
C ALA A 75 11.10 -9.22 -3.29
N LEU A 76 10.28 -8.78 -4.25
CA LEU A 76 10.21 -9.42 -5.57
C LEU A 76 11.53 -9.28 -6.34
N THR A 77 12.09 -8.07 -6.34
CA THR A 77 13.33 -7.77 -7.09
C THR A 77 14.51 -8.54 -6.52
N ARG A 78 14.68 -8.59 -5.20
CA ARG A 78 15.72 -9.39 -4.53
C ARG A 78 15.58 -10.87 -4.85
N ARG A 79 14.38 -11.46 -4.70
CA ARG A 79 14.16 -12.87 -5.07
C ARG A 79 14.52 -13.14 -6.53
N LYS A 80 14.07 -12.30 -7.47
CA LYS A 80 14.35 -12.50 -8.90
C LYS A 80 15.85 -12.36 -9.22
N ARG A 81 16.55 -11.45 -8.55
CA ARG A 81 18.02 -11.33 -8.67
C ARG A 81 18.71 -12.61 -8.23
N MET A 82 18.31 -13.14 -7.07
CA MET A 82 18.81 -14.41 -6.54
C MET A 82 18.45 -15.59 -7.45
N GLN A 83 17.34 -15.53 -8.18
CA GLN A 83 16.95 -16.52 -9.20
C GLN A 83 17.71 -16.39 -10.54
N GLY A 84 18.67 -15.46 -10.63
CA GLY A 84 19.53 -15.29 -11.80
C GLY A 84 18.99 -14.36 -12.89
N PHE A 85 17.99 -13.53 -12.59
CA PHE A 85 17.49 -12.51 -13.52
C PHE A 85 18.39 -11.26 -13.50
N GLU A 86 18.41 -10.55 -14.62
CA GLU A 86 18.89 -9.16 -14.67
C GLU A 86 17.78 -8.26 -14.16
N THR A 87 17.89 -7.83 -12.90
CA THR A 87 16.82 -7.09 -12.25
C THR A 87 17.03 -5.59 -12.34
N LEU A 88 16.04 -4.87 -12.85
CA LEU A 88 16.00 -3.41 -12.77
C LEU A 88 14.79 -2.99 -11.92
N TRP A 89 15.07 -2.51 -10.71
CA TRP A 89 14.11 -1.67 -9.99
C TRP A 89 14.46 -0.22 -10.27
N GLN A 90 13.70 0.38 -11.19
CA GLN A 90 13.97 1.70 -11.74
C GLN A 90 13.54 2.79 -10.73
N PRO A 91 14.47 3.58 -10.17
CA PRO A 91 14.16 4.64 -9.24
C PRO A 91 13.62 5.90 -9.94
N GLY A 92 12.97 6.75 -9.16
CA GLY A 92 12.69 8.12 -9.53
C GLY A 92 11.61 8.78 -8.69
N MET A 93 11.36 10.06 -8.99
CA MET A 93 10.43 10.91 -8.25
C MET A 93 9.53 11.71 -9.18
N ASP A 94 8.36 12.07 -8.69
CA ASP A 94 7.37 12.86 -9.41
C ASP A 94 7.38 14.32 -8.93
N HIS A 95 7.43 15.24 -9.88
CA HIS A 95 7.28 16.67 -9.67
C HIS A 95 5.94 17.06 -9.02
N ALA A 96 4.90 16.24 -9.16
CA ALA A 96 3.59 16.35 -8.53
C ALA A 96 2.81 17.66 -8.76
N GLY A 97 3.22 18.49 -9.74
CA GLY A 97 2.52 19.68 -10.23
C GLY A 97 1.84 20.49 -9.13
N ILE A 98 0.50 20.43 -9.09
CA ILE A 98 -0.34 21.17 -8.14
C ILE A 98 -0.01 20.89 -6.67
N ALA A 99 0.41 19.66 -6.33
CA ALA A 99 0.70 19.27 -4.96
C ALA A 99 1.97 19.96 -4.46
N THR A 100 3.05 19.91 -5.24
CA THR A 100 4.32 20.60 -4.93
C THR A 100 4.11 22.10 -4.91
N GLN A 101 3.40 22.66 -5.89
CA GLN A 101 3.12 24.09 -5.94
C GLN A 101 2.39 24.56 -4.67
N ASN A 102 1.37 23.82 -4.22
CA ASN A 102 0.64 24.13 -2.99
C ASN A 102 1.50 24.02 -1.72
N VAL A 103 2.51 23.13 -1.70
CA VAL A 103 3.45 23.04 -0.57
C VAL A 103 4.33 24.29 -0.55
N VAL A 104 4.93 24.65 -1.68
CA VAL A 104 5.82 25.82 -1.79
C VAL A 104 5.05 27.12 -1.53
N GLU A 105 3.83 27.27 -2.04
CA GLU A 105 2.98 28.42 -1.72
C GLU A 105 2.67 28.53 -0.21
N ARG A 106 2.47 27.41 0.49
CA ARG A 106 2.27 27.42 1.95
C ARG A 106 3.53 27.81 2.70
N GLU A 107 4.71 27.40 2.25
CA GLU A 107 5.98 27.85 2.83
C GLU A 107 6.19 29.35 2.60
N LEU A 108 5.92 29.86 1.40
CA LEU A 108 5.97 31.29 1.10
C LEU A 108 4.99 32.11 1.95
N ALA A 109 3.79 31.58 2.20
CA ALA A 109 2.80 32.24 3.05
C ALA A 109 3.30 32.43 4.49
N LYS A 110 4.15 31.52 5.01
CA LYS A 110 4.81 31.70 6.33
C LYS A 110 5.82 32.85 6.32
N GLU A 111 6.38 33.18 5.16
CA GLU A 111 7.24 34.36 4.94
C GLU A 111 6.42 35.64 4.67
N GLY A 112 5.08 35.57 4.66
CA GLY A 112 4.20 36.69 4.31
C GLY A 112 4.21 37.06 2.83
N LYS A 113 4.63 36.13 1.95
CA LYS A 113 4.70 36.32 0.49
C LYS A 113 3.78 35.34 -0.24
N SER A 114 3.41 35.70 -1.46
CA SER A 114 2.70 34.83 -2.41
C SER A 114 3.57 34.58 -3.65
N ARG A 115 3.19 33.60 -4.49
CA ARG A 115 3.84 33.38 -5.79
C ARG A 115 3.81 34.64 -6.67
N HIS A 116 2.75 35.44 -6.57
CA HIS A 116 2.58 36.65 -7.37
C HIS A 116 3.55 37.77 -6.97
N ASP A 117 3.98 37.80 -5.71
CA ASP A 117 5.00 38.75 -5.24
C ASP A 117 6.40 38.42 -5.78
N LEU A 118 6.66 37.15 -6.13
CA LEU A 118 7.93 36.70 -6.71
C LEU A 118 7.96 36.81 -8.23
N GLY A 119 6.83 36.59 -8.90
CA GLY A 119 6.78 36.34 -10.34
C GLY A 119 7.13 34.89 -10.69
N ARG A 120 6.85 34.49 -11.94
CA ARG A 120 6.91 33.08 -12.38
C ARG A 120 8.31 32.49 -12.30
N GLU A 121 9.32 33.18 -12.79
CA GLU A 121 10.70 32.67 -12.87
C GLU A 121 11.27 32.37 -11.47
N ALA A 122 11.30 33.38 -10.59
CA ALA A 122 11.76 33.23 -9.22
C ALA A 122 10.93 32.21 -8.40
N PHE A 123 9.62 32.10 -8.68
CA PHE A 123 8.82 31.05 -8.05
C PHE A 123 9.23 29.65 -8.52
N VAL A 124 9.45 29.43 -9.81
CA VAL A 124 9.89 28.13 -10.36
C VAL A 124 11.27 27.75 -9.81
N GLU A 125 12.19 28.70 -9.69
CA GLU A 125 13.49 28.48 -9.02
C GLU A 125 13.30 28.00 -7.57
N ARG A 126 12.42 28.65 -6.81
CA ARG A 126 12.11 28.23 -5.43
C ARG A 126 11.52 26.82 -5.37
N VAL A 127 10.73 26.41 -6.36
CA VAL A 127 10.19 25.04 -6.43
C VAL A 127 11.30 24.02 -6.72
N TRP A 128 12.30 24.35 -7.54
CA TRP A 128 13.48 23.50 -7.75
C TRP A 128 14.34 23.36 -6.48
N GLU A 129 14.51 24.42 -5.71
CA GLU A 129 15.18 24.37 -4.39
C GLU A 129 14.46 23.40 -3.45
N TRP A 130 13.12 23.51 -3.37
CA TRP A 130 12.29 22.59 -2.61
C TRP A 130 12.42 21.13 -3.09
N LYS A 131 12.46 20.90 -4.42
CA LYS A 131 12.67 19.57 -4.99
C LYS A 131 13.99 18.97 -4.53
N ALA A 132 15.07 19.74 -4.46
CA ALA A 132 16.36 19.26 -4.00
C ALA A 132 16.34 18.84 -2.53
N GLU A 133 15.70 19.63 -1.66
CA GLU A 133 15.54 19.32 -0.24
C GLU A 133 14.64 18.10 0.00
N SER A 134 13.42 18.13 -0.53
CA SER A 134 12.43 17.04 -0.38
C SER A 134 12.94 15.75 -1.02
N GLY A 135 13.54 15.83 -2.20
CA GLY A 135 14.11 14.67 -2.88
C GLY A 135 15.27 14.04 -2.09
N GLY A 136 16.15 14.86 -1.49
CA GLY A 136 17.21 14.37 -0.62
C GLY A 136 16.68 13.62 0.61
N GLN A 137 15.61 14.12 1.22
CA GLN A 137 14.95 13.45 2.35
C GLN A 137 14.31 12.12 1.95
N ILE A 138 13.56 12.09 0.83
CA ILE A 138 12.94 10.88 0.30
C ILE A 138 14.00 9.81 0.00
N ALA A 139 15.06 10.17 -0.73
CA ALA A 139 16.16 9.26 -1.03
C ALA A 139 16.82 8.75 0.25
N GLY A 140 17.04 9.59 1.26
CA GLY A 140 17.55 9.18 2.56
C GLY A 140 16.66 8.14 3.26
N GLN A 141 15.33 8.30 3.22
CA GLN A 141 14.38 7.35 3.78
C GLN A 141 14.40 6.00 3.05
N MET A 142 14.46 6.03 1.72
CA MET A 142 14.54 4.82 0.88
C MET A 142 15.83 4.03 1.13
N ARG A 143 16.96 4.74 1.24
CA ARG A 143 18.25 4.13 1.61
C ARG A 143 18.21 3.51 3.01
N ARG A 144 17.61 4.21 3.99
CA ARG A 144 17.42 3.69 5.35
C ARG A 144 16.55 2.44 5.37
N LEU A 145 15.48 2.37 4.57
CA LEU A 145 14.64 1.19 4.44
C LEU A 145 15.37 0.00 3.77
N GLY A 146 16.53 0.23 3.16
CA GLY A 146 17.33 -0.81 2.52
C GLY A 146 16.86 -1.15 1.10
N GLU A 147 16.27 -0.20 0.38
CA GLU A 147 15.73 -0.43 -0.96
C GLU A 147 16.83 -0.75 -1.98
N GLY A 148 16.69 -1.86 -2.72
CA GLY A 148 17.64 -2.30 -3.74
C GLY A 148 17.48 -1.62 -5.09
N LEU A 149 17.48 -0.28 -5.11
CA LEU A 149 17.31 0.57 -6.29
C LEU A 149 18.60 0.75 -7.09
N ALA A 150 18.48 0.84 -8.42
CA ALA A 150 19.57 1.19 -9.32
C ALA A 150 19.82 2.71 -9.31
N TRP A 151 20.41 3.24 -8.24
CA TRP A 151 20.55 4.67 -7.99
C TRP A 151 21.24 5.45 -9.12
N SER A 152 22.12 4.81 -9.90
CA SER A 152 22.74 5.44 -11.08
C SER A 152 21.72 5.87 -12.15
N ARG A 153 20.52 5.28 -12.12
CA ARG A 153 19.43 5.48 -13.06
C ARG A 153 18.32 6.36 -12.50
N ASP A 154 18.53 7.09 -11.41
CA ASP A 154 17.49 7.95 -10.83
C ASP A 154 16.89 8.91 -11.87
N ARG A 155 15.56 9.03 -11.85
CA ARG A 155 14.78 9.83 -12.80
C ARG A 155 13.90 10.82 -12.07
N PHE A 156 13.62 11.92 -12.74
CA PHE A 156 12.65 12.90 -12.28
C PHE A 156 11.72 13.23 -13.42
N THR A 157 10.42 13.30 -13.18
CA THR A 157 9.43 13.51 -14.26
C THR A 157 9.71 14.75 -15.12
N MET A 158 10.36 15.79 -14.57
CA MET A 158 10.79 16.99 -15.30
C MET A 158 12.31 17.07 -15.55
N ASP A 159 13.05 15.95 -15.49
CA ASP A 159 14.42 15.94 -16.02
C ASP A 159 14.42 16.09 -17.55
N GLU A 160 15.60 16.29 -18.13
CA GLU A 160 15.77 16.57 -19.56
C GLU A 160 15.20 15.44 -20.45
N GLY A 161 15.52 14.18 -20.13
CA GLY A 161 15.07 13.02 -20.90
C GLY A 161 13.57 12.81 -20.84
N LEU A 162 12.98 12.90 -19.65
CA LEU A 162 11.53 12.74 -19.48
C LEU A 162 10.75 13.94 -20.03
N SER A 163 11.30 15.16 -19.96
CA SER A 163 10.71 16.33 -20.61
C SER A 163 10.69 16.19 -22.14
N ARG A 164 11.76 15.65 -22.73
CA ARG A 164 11.82 15.31 -24.15
C ARG A 164 10.75 14.26 -24.51
N ALA A 165 10.56 13.25 -23.69
CA ALA A 165 9.51 12.25 -23.87
C ALA A 165 8.10 12.86 -23.85
N VAL A 166 7.82 13.74 -22.89
CA VAL A 166 6.54 14.46 -22.78
C VAL A 166 6.27 15.30 -24.03
N GLN A 167 7.25 16.07 -24.51
CA GLN A 167 7.09 16.86 -25.74
C GLN A 167 6.86 15.97 -26.97
N THR A 168 7.57 14.85 -27.05
CA THR A 168 7.44 13.90 -28.17
C THR A 168 6.05 13.27 -28.22
N VAL A 169 5.53 12.77 -27.09
CA VAL A 169 4.20 12.15 -27.08
C VAL A 169 3.13 13.20 -27.33
N PHE A 170 3.28 14.41 -26.77
CA PHE A 170 2.34 15.50 -27.00
C PHE A 170 2.25 15.84 -28.48
N LYS A 171 3.41 16.06 -29.14
CA LYS A 171 3.46 16.36 -30.58
C LYS A 171 2.82 15.24 -31.40
N LYS A 172 3.15 13.98 -31.12
CA LYS A 172 2.58 12.82 -31.83
C LYS A 172 1.05 12.79 -31.68
N MET A 173 0.53 12.92 -30.45
CA MET A 173 -0.92 12.91 -30.20
C MET A 173 -1.64 14.13 -30.78
N PHE A 174 -0.97 15.29 -30.84
CA PHE A 174 -1.48 16.48 -31.49
C PHE A 174 -1.62 16.28 -33.00
N ASP A 175 -0.57 15.75 -33.64
CA ASP A 175 -0.58 15.45 -35.07
C ASP A 175 -1.62 14.39 -35.45
N ASP A 176 -1.82 13.39 -34.58
CA ASP A 176 -2.83 12.34 -34.74
C ASP A 176 -4.26 12.82 -34.42
N GLY A 177 -4.43 14.09 -34.02
CA GLY A 177 -5.73 14.68 -33.69
C GLY A 177 -6.39 14.14 -32.41
N LEU A 178 -5.60 13.46 -31.57
CA LEU A 178 -6.00 12.98 -30.24
C LEU A 178 -5.94 14.10 -29.21
N ILE A 179 -5.00 15.04 -29.34
CA ILE A 179 -4.98 16.28 -28.55
C ILE A 179 -5.70 17.38 -29.32
N TYR A 180 -6.62 18.07 -28.64
CA TYR A 180 -7.37 19.18 -29.23
C TYR A 180 -7.71 20.23 -28.17
N ARG A 181 -8.11 21.43 -28.63
CA ARG A 181 -8.53 22.53 -27.78
C ARG A 181 -10.03 22.75 -27.92
N ALA A 182 -10.75 22.84 -26.81
CA ALA A 182 -12.19 23.05 -26.81
C ALA A 182 -12.66 23.76 -25.54
N GLU A 183 -13.74 24.53 -25.70
CA GLU A 183 -14.44 25.19 -24.60
C GLU A 183 -15.46 24.22 -24.00
N ARG A 184 -15.27 23.89 -22.71
CA ARG A 184 -16.11 22.94 -21.97
C ARG A 184 -16.21 23.34 -20.51
N ILE A 185 -17.15 22.75 -19.79
CA ILE A 185 -17.22 22.88 -18.34
C ILE A 185 -16.08 22.09 -17.70
N ILE A 186 -15.31 22.79 -16.88
CA ILE A 186 -14.25 22.22 -16.05
C ILE A 186 -14.56 22.45 -14.58
N ASN A 187 -13.98 21.63 -13.71
CA ASN A 187 -13.94 21.95 -12.29
C ASN A 187 -12.85 23.01 -12.09
N TRP A 188 -13.21 24.19 -11.60
CA TRP A 188 -12.28 25.28 -11.35
C TRP A 188 -12.13 25.52 -9.85
N CYS A 189 -10.89 25.66 -9.38
CA CYS A 189 -10.64 26.07 -8.00
C CYS A 189 -10.41 27.59 -7.92
N PRO A 190 -11.34 28.38 -7.36
CA PRO A 190 -11.18 29.84 -7.29
C PRO A 190 -10.06 30.30 -6.34
N ARG A 191 -9.57 29.40 -5.46
CA ARG A 191 -8.42 29.67 -4.59
C ARG A 191 -7.08 29.35 -5.24
N CYS A 192 -6.97 28.21 -5.93
CA CYS A 192 -5.74 27.83 -6.63
C CYS A 192 -5.60 28.49 -8.01
N LEU A 193 -6.71 28.99 -8.57
CA LEU A 193 -6.81 29.58 -9.91
C LEU A 193 -6.33 28.61 -11.00
N THR A 194 -6.89 27.41 -11.00
CA THR A 194 -6.58 26.38 -12.00
C THR A 194 -7.75 25.41 -12.17
N ALA A 195 -7.84 24.83 -13.36
CA ALA A 195 -8.61 23.62 -13.62
C ALA A 195 -8.18 22.47 -12.70
N ILE A 196 -9.15 21.66 -12.29
CA ILE A 196 -9.04 20.47 -11.46
C ILE A 196 -9.66 19.31 -12.24
N SER A 197 -8.95 18.19 -12.34
CA SER A 197 -9.48 16.99 -12.98
C SER A 197 -10.65 16.42 -12.18
N ASP A 198 -11.61 15.76 -12.81
CA ASP A 198 -12.75 15.10 -12.12
C ASP A 198 -12.29 14.17 -10.99
N ILE A 199 -11.15 13.52 -11.21
CA ILE A 199 -10.54 12.58 -10.26
C ILE A 199 -9.86 13.29 -9.07
N GLU A 200 -9.59 14.59 -9.17
CA GLU A 200 -9.01 15.41 -8.09
C GLU A 200 -10.08 16.18 -7.29
N VAL A 201 -11.36 15.86 -7.50
CA VAL A 201 -12.51 16.42 -6.79
C VAL A 201 -12.90 15.49 -5.63
N ASP A 202 -12.88 16.02 -4.41
CA ASP A 202 -13.42 15.35 -3.22
C ASP A 202 -14.89 15.75 -3.07
N TYR A 203 -15.81 14.80 -3.24
CA TYR A 203 -17.23 15.02 -2.96
C TYR A 203 -17.54 14.77 -1.48
N GLN A 204 -18.26 15.68 -0.85
CA GLN A 204 -18.78 15.54 0.51
C GLN A 204 -20.20 16.11 0.62
N ASP A 205 -20.94 15.66 1.63
CA ASP A 205 -22.29 16.14 1.91
C ASP A 205 -22.22 17.48 2.67
N ASP A 206 -22.69 18.54 2.02
CA ASP A 206 -22.72 19.89 2.58
C ASP A 206 -24.17 20.33 2.87
N ASP A 207 -24.32 21.04 4.00
CA ASP A 207 -25.57 21.75 4.33
C ASP A 207 -25.76 22.94 3.38
N GLY A 208 -26.70 22.79 2.45
CA GLY A 208 -27.10 23.84 1.51
C GLY A 208 -28.50 24.38 1.77
N GLU A 209 -29.01 25.10 0.77
CA GLU A 209 -30.36 25.63 0.70
C GLU A 209 -30.91 25.35 -0.70
N LEU A 210 -32.12 24.77 -0.79
CA LEU A 210 -32.83 24.59 -2.06
C LEU A 210 -33.96 25.62 -2.14
N VAL A 211 -33.89 26.50 -3.12
CA VAL A 211 -34.85 27.60 -3.30
C VAL A 211 -35.71 27.34 -4.53
N SER A 212 -37.03 27.31 -4.33
CA SER A 212 -38.03 27.26 -5.42
C SER A 212 -38.56 28.65 -5.70
N MET A 213 -38.49 29.09 -6.95
CA MET A 213 -38.78 30.47 -7.35
C MET A 213 -39.54 30.55 -8.69
N THR A 214 -40.37 31.58 -8.86
CA THR A 214 -41.16 31.80 -10.08
C THR A 214 -40.41 32.60 -11.15
N TYR A 215 -40.39 32.04 -12.37
CA TYR A 215 -39.95 32.69 -13.60
C TYR A 215 -41.18 33.03 -14.44
N GLY A 216 -41.05 34.01 -15.35
CA GLY A 216 -42.18 34.50 -16.12
C GLY A 216 -43.15 35.38 -15.31
N GLU A 217 -44.28 35.68 -15.93
CA GLU A 217 -45.38 36.49 -15.38
C GLU A 217 -46.73 35.96 -15.92
N GLY A 218 -47.80 36.08 -15.14
CA GLY A 218 -49.15 35.70 -15.57
C GLY A 218 -49.30 34.21 -15.90
N GLU A 219 -49.95 33.90 -17.04
CA GLU A 219 -50.17 32.53 -17.52
C GLU A 219 -48.88 31.82 -17.98
N ASP A 220 -47.80 32.58 -18.20
CA ASP A 220 -46.50 32.05 -18.61
C ASP A 220 -45.53 31.89 -17.42
N THR A 221 -46.08 31.60 -16.23
CA THR A 221 -45.30 31.41 -15.00
C THR A 221 -44.85 29.96 -14.83
N ILE A 222 -43.59 29.75 -14.49
CA ILE A 222 -43.02 28.43 -14.17
C ILE A 222 -42.21 28.50 -12.88
N VAL A 223 -42.22 27.42 -12.09
CA VAL A 223 -41.42 27.32 -10.86
C VAL A 223 -40.19 26.47 -11.13
N VAL A 224 -39.01 26.99 -10.82
CA VAL A 224 -37.74 26.25 -10.87
C VAL A 224 -37.17 26.13 -9.47
N ALA A 225 -36.44 25.06 -9.21
CA ALA A 225 -35.72 24.84 -7.95
C ALA A 225 -34.20 24.80 -8.18
N THR A 226 -33.42 25.46 -7.34
CA THR A 226 -31.95 25.49 -7.45
C THR A 226 -31.27 25.65 -6.09
N THR A 227 -30.07 25.08 -5.95
CA THR A 227 -29.16 25.31 -4.82
C THR A 227 -28.18 26.46 -5.07
N ARG A 228 -28.08 26.93 -6.33
CA ARG A 228 -27.18 28.00 -6.78
C ARG A 228 -27.97 29.16 -7.35
N ALA A 229 -28.68 29.89 -6.50
CA ALA A 229 -29.52 31.02 -6.91
C ALA A 229 -28.71 32.10 -7.65
N GLU A 230 -27.45 32.31 -7.31
CA GLU A 230 -26.55 33.26 -7.95
C GLU A 230 -26.31 32.98 -9.44
N THR A 231 -26.32 31.71 -9.83
CA THR A 231 -26.12 31.32 -11.23
C THR A 231 -27.30 31.70 -12.13
N MET A 232 -28.46 32.04 -11.56
CA MET A 232 -29.64 32.44 -12.34
C MET A 232 -29.39 33.65 -13.23
N LEU A 233 -28.44 34.52 -12.83
CA LEU A 233 -28.03 35.66 -13.64
C LEU A 233 -27.42 35.24 -14.99
N GLY A 234 -27.05 33.97 -15.16
CA GLY A 234 -26.50 33.39 -16.38
C GLY A 234 -27.48 32.53 -17.15
N ASP A 235 -28.75 32.43 -16.71
CA ASP A 235 -29.71 31.51 -17.32
C ASP A 235 -30.02 31.89 -18.76
N THR A 236 -30.05 30.88 -19.62
CA THR A 236 -30.39 31.04 -21.04
C THR A 236 -31.58 30.21 -21.49
N ALA A 237 -32.09 29.33 -20.64
CA ALA A 237 -33.40 28.67 -20.81
C ALA A 237 -33.97 28.16 -19.49
N VAL A 238 -35.22 27.72 -19.53
CA VAL A 238 -35.77 26.74 -18.56
C VAL A 238 -36.05 25.46 -19.33
N ALA A 239 -35.54 24.32 -18.86
CA ALA A 239 -35.80 23.02 -19.47
C ALA A 239 -36.89 22.27 -18.71
N VAL A 240 -37.78 21.63 -19.47
CA VAL A 240 -38.83 20.75 -18.97
C VAL A 240 -38.80 19.44 -19.74
N HIS A 241 -39.27 18.35 -19.14
CA HIS A 241 -39.37 17.08 -19.87
C HIS A 241 -40.44 17.18 -20.98
N PRO A 242 -40.20 16.65 -22.19
CA PRO A 242 -41.17 16.72 -23.29
C PRO A 242 -42.54 16.11 -22.96
N ASP A 243 -42.56 15.07 -22.12
CA ASP A 243 -43.79 14.36 -21.72
C ASP A 243 -44.44 14.93 -20.45
N ASP A 244 -43.94 16.04 -19.89
CA ASP A 244 -44.55 16.68 -18.73
C ASP A 244 -45.72 17.58 -19.14
N GLU A 245 -46.94 17.02 -19.07
CA GLU A 245 -48.19 17.72 -19.43
C GLU A 245 -48.39 19.05 -18.67
N ARG A 246 -47.78 19.20 -17.48
CA ARG A 246 -47.86 20.44 -16.68
C ARG A 246 -47.26 21.63 -17.42
N TYR A 247 -46.22 21.41 -18.23
CA TYR A 247 -45.44 22.46 -18.88
C TYR A 247 -45.52 22.46 -20.41
N ALA A 248 -46.25 21.51 -21.01
CA ALA A 248 -46.39 21.39 -22.46
C ALA A 248 -46.82 22.71 -23.15
N HIS A 249 -47.66 23.51 -22.49
CA HIS A 249 -48.14 24.80 -22.99
C HIS A 249 -47.10 25.93 -22.97
N LEU A 250 -45.95 25.74 -22.32
CA LEU A 250 -44.85 26.70 -22.23
C LEU A 250 -43.70 26.39 -23.20
N ILE A 251 -43.58 25.16 -23.69
CA ILE A 251 -42.52 24.73 -24.60
C ILE A 251 -42.49 25.64 -25.84
N GLY A 252 -41.31 26.22 -26.13
CA GLY A 252 -41.09 27.15 -27.24
C GLY A 252 -41.47 28.61 -26.96
N LYS A 253 -42.15 28.91 -25.84
CA LYS A 253 -42.39 30.29 -25.40
C LYS A 253 -41.14 30.91 -24.78
N ARG A 254 -41.10 32.25 -24.75
CA ARG A 254 -40.10 33.01 -24.00
C ARG A 254 -40.72 33.57 -22.73
N ILE A 255 -40.05 33.39 -21.61
CA ILE A 255 -40.47 33.85 -20.29
C ILE A 255 -39.46 34.85 -19.73
N LYS A 256 -39.93 35.77 -18.89
CA LYS A 256 -39.05 36.76 -18.24
C LYS A 256 -38.19 36.10 -17.17
N LEU A 257 -36.88 36.36 -17.21
CA LEU A 257 -35.94 35.95 -16.17
C LEU A 257 -35.96 36.98 -15.03
N PRO A 258 -36.31 36.61 -13.79
CA PRO A 258 -36.34 37.55 -12.66
C PRO A 258 -35.01 38.28 -12.43
N LEU A 259 -35.08 39.48 -11.84
CA LEU A 259 -33.93 40.33 -11.51
C LEU A 259 -33.06 40.79 -12.71
N THR A 260 -33.50 40.51 -13.93
CA THR A 260 -32.85 40.93 -15.17
C THR A 260 -33.87 41.48 -16.16
N ASP A 261 -33.41 42.18 -17.19
CA ASP A 261 -34.25 42.64 -18.31
C ASP A 261 -34.36 41.59 -19.44
N ARG A 262 -33.91 40.36 -19.21
CA ARG A 262 -33.86 39.30 -20.24
C ARG A 262 -35.14 38.46 -20.27
N THR A 263 -35.44 37.94 -21.46
CA THR A 263 -36.37 36.83 -21.63
C THR A 263 -35.60 35.61 -22.12
N ILE A 264 -36.00 34.42 -21.71
CA ILE A 264 -35.35 33.15 -22.05
C ILE A 264 -36.39 32.12 -22.54
N PRO A 265 -36.05 31.25 -23.49
CA PRO A 265 -36.96 30.21 -23.97
C PRO A 265 -37.21 29.11 -22.93
N VAL A 266 -38.36 28.44 -23.04
CA VAL A 266 -38.60 27.13 -22.41
C VAL A 266 -38.33 26.03 -23.43
N VAL A 267 -37.41 25.11 -23.12
CA VAL A 267 -36.98 24.03 -24.02
C VAL A 267 -37.44 22.66 -23.49
N ALA A 268 -37.66 21.72 -24.40
CA ALA A 268 -38.02 20.34 -24.05
C ALA A 268 -36.78 19.44 -24.13
N ASP A 269 -36.32 18.91 -22.99
CA ASP A 269 -35.12 18.08 -22.90
C ASP A 269 -35.36 16.85 -22.01
N THR A 270 -35.00 15.67 -22.50
CA THR A 270 -35.21 14.38 -21.80
C THR A 270 -34.28 14.17 -20.60
N HIS A 271 -33.28 15.03 -20.40
CA HIS A 271 -32.45 15.02 -19.21
C HIS A 271 -33.22 15.45 -17.95
N VAL A 272 -34.32 16.21 -18.11
CA VAL A 272 -35.12 16.70 -16.99
C VAL A 272 -35.97 15.58 -16.43
N ASP A 273 -35.85 15.30 -15.13
CA ASP A 273 -36.73 14.37 -14.42
C ASP A 273 -38.05 15.06 -14.00
N PRO A 274 -39.22 14.63 -14.51
CA PRO A 274 -40.51 15.18 -14.11
C PRO A 274 -40.82 15.02 -12.61
N GLU A 275 -40.27 14.00 -11.95
CA GLU A 275 -40.52 13.71 -10.54
C GLU A 275 -39.63 14.52 -9.59
N PHE A 276 -38.51 15.06 -10.08
CA PHE A 276 -37.56 15.82 -9.26
C PHE A 276 -37.95 17.30 -9.13
N GLY A 277 -38.05 17.77 -7.88
CA GLY A 277 -38.33 19.18 -7.58
C GLY A 277 -39.67 19.63 -8.16
N THR A 278 -39.63 20.50 -9.16
CA THR A 278 -40.83 20.99 -9.86
C THR A 278 -41.09 20.29 -11.19
N GLY A 279 -40.15 19.48 -11.71
CA GLY A 279 -40.16 19.00 -13.09
C GLY A 279 -39.67 20.04 -14.13
N ALA A 280 -39.14 21.17 -13.66
CA ALA A 280 -38.54 22.22 -14.47
C ALA A 280 -37.20 22.67 -13.88
N VAL A 281 -36.16 22.74 -14.71
CA VAL A 281 -34.80 23.11 -14.29
C VAL A 281 -34.37 24.39 -14.99
N LYS A 282 -33.75 25.31 -14.24
CA LYS A 282 -33.05 26.45 -14.86
C LYS A 282 -31.84 25.94 -15.63
N VAL A 283 -31.55 26.51 -16.81
CA VAL A 283 -30.41 26.11 -17.63
C VAL A 283 -29.39 27.23 -17.66
N THR A 284 -28.23 27.00 -17.02
CA THR A 284 -27.10 27.94 -16.97
C THR A 284 -25.84 27.33 -17.62
N PRO A 285 -25.73 27.30 -18.96
CA PRO A 285 -24.72 26.49 -19.66
C PRO A 285 -23.26 26.77 -19.28
N ALA A 286 -22.92 27.97 -18.78
CA ALA A 286 -21.55 28.32 -18.43
C ALA A 286 -21.11 27.88 -17.02
N HIS A 287 -22.02 27.35 -16.18
CA HIS A 287 -21.78 27.10 -14.75
C HIS A 287 -22.20 25.72 -14.25
N ASP A 288 -22.67 24.83 -15.13
CA ASP A 288 -23.05 23.46 -14.77
C ASP A 288 -22.86 22.51 -15.98
N PRO A 289 -22.28 21.30 -15.78
CA PRO A 289 -21.99 20.38 -16.89
C PRO A 289 -23.26 19.82 -17.56
N ASN A 290 -24.34 19.59 -16.81
CA ASN A 290 -25.60 19.12 -17.36
C ASN A 290 -26.29 20.24 -18.15
N ASP A 291 -26.30 21.46 -17.59
CA ASP A 291 -26.85 22.64 -18.27
C ASP A 291 -26.07 22.96 -19.55
N PHE A 292 -24.74 22.76 -19.54
CA PHE A 292 -23.93 22.90 -20.75
C PHE A 292 -24.34 21.89 -21.83
N ALA A 293 -24.55 20.63 -21.45
CA ALA A 293 -25.00 19.60 -22.39
C ALA A 293 -26.40 19.90 -22.95
N ILE A 294 -27.34 20.37 -22.13
CA ILE A 294 -28.66 20.88 -22.58
C ILE A 294 -28.46 22.06 -23.54
N GLY A 295 -27.60 23.02 -23.17
CA GLY A 295 -27.27 24.18 -23.99
C GLY A 295 -26.75 23.82 -25.37
N GLN A 296 -25.84 22.84 -25.46
CA GLN A 296 -25.33 22.32 -26.73
C GLN A 296 -26.42 21.67 -27.58
N ARG A 297 -27.30 20.85 -26.97
CA ARG A 297 -28.41 20.20 -27.70
C ARG A 297 -29.42 21.19 -28.28
N HIS A 298 -29.63 22.31 -27.61
CA HIS A 298 -30.63 23.31 -27.97
C HIS A 298 -30.06 24.59 -28.60
N GLY A 299 -28.75 24.69 -28.79
CA GLY A 299 -28.10 25.88 -29.35
C GLY A 299 -28.26 27.13 -28.48
N LEU A 300 -28.20 26.97 -27.15
CA LEU A 300 -28.30 28.06 -26.20
C LEU A 300 -26.94 28.77 -26.03
N GLU A 301 -26.99 30.07 -25.76
CA GLU A 301 -25.81 30.85 -25.40
C GLU A 301 -25.27 30.41 -24.02
N SER A 302 -23.94 30.45 -23.86
CA SER A 302 -23.28 30.23 -22.58
C SER A 302 -22.82 31.57 -22.01
N ILE A 303 -23.48 32.04 -20.95
CA ILE A 303 -23.19 33.36 -20.35
C ILE A 303 -22.40 33.18 -19.05
N GLU A 304 -21.13 33.56 -19.07
CA GLU A 304 -20.29 33.60 -17.88
C GLU A 304 -20.69 34.76 -16.96
N VAL A 305 -21.00 34.45 -15.69
CA VAL A 305 -21.44 35.44 -14.69
C VAL A 305 -20.49 35.56 -13.50
N LEU A 306 -19.49 34.68 -13.42
CA LEU A 306 -18.49 34.60 -12.38
C LEU A 306 -17.10 34.73 -12.99
N ASP A 307 -16.24 35.58 -12.41
CA ASP A 307 -14.82 35.60 -12.73
C ASP A 307 -14.08 34.40 -12.14
N GLU A 308 -12.77 34.31 -12.38
CA GLU A 308 -11.92 33.20 -11.91
C GLU A 308 -11.85 33.08 -10.38
N ARG A 309 -12.27 34.10 -9.63
CA ARG A 309 -12.30 34.10 -8.17
C ARG A 309 -13.68 33.78 -7.62
N GLY A 310 -14.67 33.58 -8.50
CA GLY A 310 -16.06 33.36 -8.09
C GLY A 310 -16.78 34.66 -7.72
N VAL A 311 -16.38 35.79 -8.30
CA VAL A 311 -17.02 37.10 -8.10
C VAL A 311 -17.96 37.41 -9.25
N ILE A 312 -19.14 37.97 -8.96
CA ILE A 312 -20.14 38.31 -9.97
C ILE A 312 -19.64 39.44 -10.89
N THR A 313 -19.66 39.19 -12.20
CA THR A 313 -19.21 40.15 -13.23
C THR A 313 -20.35 40.85 -13.96
N VAL A 314 -21.56 40.27 -13.92
CA VAL A 314 -22.73 40.79 -14.65
C VAL A 314 -23.12 42.17 -14.10
N HIS A 315 -23.36 43.11 -15.01
CA HIS A 315 -23.85 44.44 -14.64
C HIS A 315 -25.17 44.33 -13.86
N GLY A 316 -25.22 44.92 -12.67
CA GLY A 316 -26.42 44.93 -11.85
C GLY A 316 -26.10 45.18 -10.38
N PRO A 317 -27.11 45.07 -9.50
CA PRO A 317 -26.96 45.34 -8.07
C PRO A 317 -26.06 44.33 -7.34
N PHE A 318 -25.75 43.19 -7.97
CA PHE A 318 -24.93 42.11 -7.38
C PHE A 318 -23.49 42.10 -7.91
N GLN A 319 -23.13 42.99 -8.83
CA GLN A 319 -21.79 43.04 -9.42
C GLN A 319 -20.73 43.28 -8.34
N GLY A 320 -19.64 42.51 -8.38
CA GLY A 320 -18.53 42.61 -7.42
C GLY A 320 -18.72 41.84 -6.12
N LEU A 321 -19.88 41.20 -5.91
CA LEU A 321 -20.09 40.31 -4.75
C LEU A 321 -19.44 38.95 -4.98
N ASP A 322 -18.88 38.36 -3.93
CA ASP A 322 -18.53 36.93 -3.93
C ASP A 322 -19.80 36.08 -4.13
N ARG A 323 -19.68 34.95 -4.83
CA ARG A 323 -20.81 34.06 -5.17
C ARG A 323 -21.71 33.67 -3.99
N PHE A 324 -21.16 33.46 -2.79
CA PHE A 324 -21.96 33.07 -1.63
C PHE A 324 -22.72 34.25 -1.03
N GLU A 325 -22.10 35.44 -1.06
CA GLU A 325 -22.75 36.70 -0.70
C GLU A 325 -23.85 37.05 -1.71
N ALA A 326 -23.54 36.92 -3.01
CA ALA A 326 -24.46 37.13 -4.11
C ALA A 326 -25.67 36.18 -4.01
N ARG A 327 -25.45 34.89 -3.71
CA ARG A 327 -26.52 33.91 -3.48
C ARG A 327 -27.51 34.41 -2.45
N SER A 328 -27.01 34.86 -1.30
CA SER A 328 -27.86 35.37 -0.21
C SER A 328 -28.60 36.66 -0.61
N ALA A 329 -27.91 37.58 -1.29
CA ALA A 329 -28.49 38.84 -1.76
C ALA A 329 -29.58 38.64 -2.82
N ILE A 330 -29.37 37.70 -3.75
CA ILE A 330 -30.31 37.35 -4.81
C ILE A 330 -31.57 36.70 -4.24
N VAL A 331 -31.43 35.75 -3.32
CA VAL A 331 -32.58 35.15 -2.63
C VAL A 331 -33.38 36.22 -1.87
N ALA A 332 -32.71 37.17 -1.21
CA ALA A 332 -33.39 38.28 -0.55
C ALA A 332 -34.15 39.19 -1.53
N ALA A 333 -33.57 39.50 -2.69
CA ALA A 333 -34.24 40.29 -3.73
C ALA A 333 -35.45 39.56 -4.32
N LEU A 334 -35.33 38.26 -4.62
CA LEU A 334 -36.46 37.43 -5.08
C LEU A 334 -37.59 37.37 -4.04
N ARG A 335 -37.24 37.34 -2.75
CA ARG A 335 -38.22 37.37 -1.66
C ARG A 335 -38.94 38.71 -1.59
N ALA A 336 -38.22 39.82 -1.75
CA ALA A 336 -38.81 41.16 -1.80
C ALA A 336 -39.76 41.33 -2.99
N ASP A 337 -39.46 40.69 -4.12
CA ASP A 337 -40.31 40.66 -5.31
C ASP A 337 -41.48 39.66 -5.21
N GLY A 338 -41.61 38.92 -4.11
CA GLY A 338 -42.67 37.93 -3.90
C GLY A 338 -42.56 36.70 -4.81
N ARG A 339 -41.35 36.38 -5.31
CA ARG A 339 -41.12 35.29 -6.27
C ARG A 339 -40.74 33.96 -5.63
N ILE A 340 -40.47 33.93 -4.33
CA ILE A 340 -40.13 32.70 -3.60
C ILE A 340 -41.39 31.88 -3.36
N VAL A 341 -41.37 30.62 -3.79
CA VAL A 341 -42.45 29.63 -3.59
C VAL A 341 -42.19 28.76 -2.38
N ALA A 342 -40.95 28.28 -2.24
CA ALA A 342 -40.53 27.42 -1.13
C ALA A 342 -39.03 27.54 -0.89
N GLU A 343 -38.62 27.36 0.35
CA GLU A 343 -37.21 27.34 0.77
C GLU A 343 -37.01 26.13 1.68
N LYS A 344 -36.01 25.30 1.38
CA LYS A 344 -35.65 24.14 2.21
C LYS A 344 -34.23 24.31 2.73
N ARG A 345 -34.11 24.44 4.07
CA ARG A 345 -32.84 24.61 4.78
C ARG A 345 -32.88 23.86 6.13
N PRO A 346 -31.95 22.91 6.40
CA PRO A 346 -30.87 22.48 5.52
C PRO A 346 -31.37 21.63 4.35
N TYR A 347 -30.70 21.76 3.20
CA TYR A 347 -30.78 20.81 2.10
C TYR A 347 -29.39 20.20 1.90
N VAL A 348 -29.21 18.98 2.39
CA VAL A 348 -27.96 18.24 2.26
C VAL A 348 -27.82 17.75 0.83
N HIS A 349 -26.68 18.04 0.21
CA HIS A 349 -26.35 17.57 -1.14
C HIS A 349 -24.85 17.39 -1.31
N SER A 350 -24.47 16.60 -2.31
CA SER A 350 -23.07 16.32 -2.60
C SER A 350 -22.42 17.50 -3.32
N VAL A 351 -21.33 18.03 -2.77
CA VAL A 351 -20.60 19.20 -3.29
C VAL A 351 -19.14 18.83 -3.54
N GLY A 352 -18.64 19.19 -4.73
CA GLY A 352 -17.25 18.97 -5.12
C GLY A 352 -16.29 19.99 -4.51
N HIS A 353 -15.22 19.49 -3.89
CA HIS A 353 -14.18 20.31 -3.27
C HIS A 353 -12.81 19.99 -3.87
N CYS A 354 -11.95 20.99 -3.94
CA CYS A 354 -10.56 20.79 -4.35
C CYS A 354 -9.88 19.83 -3.37
N SER A 355 -9.38 18.68 -3.84
CA SER A 355 -8.72 17.69 -2.98
C SER A 355 -7.51 18.24 -2.21
N ARG A 356 -6.89 19.32 -2.71
CA ARG A 356 -5.70 19.94 -2.13
C ARG A 356 -6.01 21.02 -1.09
N CYS A 357 -6.93 21.93 -1.41
CA CYS A 357 -7.17 23.12 -0.59
C CYS A 357 -8.54 23.15 0.10
N LYS A 358 -9.40 22.18 -0.21
CA LYS A 358 -10.74 22.01 0.34
C LYS A 358 -11.73 23.14 0.03
N THR A 359 -11.37 24.09 -0.84
CA THR A 359 -12.30 25.09 -1.37
C THR A 359 -13.31 24.41 -2.29
N THR A 360 -14.60 24.75 -2.13
CA THR A 360 -15.68 24.36 -3.05
C THR A 360 -15.33 24.76 -4.48
N LEU A 361 -15.43 23.82 -5.40
CA LEU A 361 -15.11 24.02 -6.81
C LEU A 361 -16.26 24.71 -7.52
N GLU A 362 -15.92 25.52 -8.52
CA GLU A 362 -16.87 26.13 -9.43
C GLU A 362 -16.82 25.39 -10.76
N PRO A 363 -17.92 24.80 -11.24
CA PRO A 363 -18.01 24.42 -12.64
C PRO A 363 -17.94 25.70 -13.48
N ARG A 364 -16.98 25.77 -14.40
CA ARG A 364 -16.69 26.97 -15.18
C ARG A 364 -16.48 26.59 -16.64
N LEU A 365 -17.09 27.36 -17.55
CA LEU A 365 -16.78 27.28 -18.97
C LEU A 365 -15.34 27.78 -19.22
N SER A 366 -14.51 26.96 -19.85
CA SER A 366 -13.14 27.33 -20.11
C SER A 366 -12.59 26.65 -21.36
N LEU A 367 -11.83 27.41 -22.16
CA LEU A 367 -11.08 26.91 -23.30
C LEU A 367 -9.81 26.20 -22.84
N GLN A 368 -9.80 24.87 -22.91
CA GLN A 368 -8.73 24.02 -22.37
C GLN A 368 -8.23 23.02 -23.42
N TRP A 369 -7.10 22.36 -23.12
CA TRP A 369 -6.54 21.26 -23.90
C TRP A 369 -7.04 19.91 -23.38
N TRP A 370 -7.44 19.05 -24.31
CA TRP A 370 -8.09 17.76 -24.04
C TRP A 370 -7.41 16.63 -24.81
N VAL A 371 -7.40 15.44 -24.21
CA VAL A 371 -7.07 14.18 -24.89
C VAL A 371 -8.35 13.42 -25.18
N LYS A 372 -8.53 12.99 -26.44
CA LYS A 372 -9.55 12.02 -26.85
C LYS A 372 -9.17 10.64 -26.32
N VAL A 373 -9.89 10.17 -25.32
CA VAL A 373 -9.49 8.95 -24.59
C VAL A 373 -10.11 7.68 -25.13
N GLU A 374 -11.24 7.75 -25.84
CA GLU A 374 -12.06 6.59 -26.21
C GLU A 374 -11.25 5.45 -26.82
N THR A 375 -10.45 5.73 -27.86
CA THR A 375 -9.63 4.72 -28.54
C THR A 375 -8.48 4.20 -27.69
N LEU A 376 -7.89 5.06 -26.85
CA LEU A 376 -6.79 4.71 -25.95
C LEU A 376 -7.26 3.83 -24.80
N ALA A 377 -8.38 4.21 -24.18
CA ALA A 377 -9.00 3.50 -23.06
C ALA A 377 -9.50 2.14 -23.51
N LYS A 378 -10.10 2.05 -24.70
CA LYS A 378 -10.47 0.77 -25.32
C LYS A 378 -9.25 -0.14 -25.47
N ALA A 379 -8.14 0.35 -26.02
CA ALA A 379 -6.92 -0.44 -26.19
C ALA A 379 -6.37 -0.94 -24.83
N ALA A 380 -6.39 -0.09 -23.81
CA ALA A 380 -5.99 -0.45 -22.45
C ALA A 380 -6.89 -1.54 -21.85
N GLY A 381 -8.21 -1.41 -21.97
CA GLY A 381 -9.18 -2.42 -21.53
C GLY A 381 -9.02 -3.75 -22.27
N ASP A 382 -8.89 -3.70 -23.59
CA ASP A 382 -8.71 -4.89 -24.43
C ASP A 382 -7.42 -5.64 -24.11
N ALA A 383 -6.32 -4.94 -23.81
CA ALA A 383 -5.07 -5.59 -23.42
C ALA A 383 -5.22 -6.50 -22.17
N VAL A 384 -6.07 -6.10 -21.22
CA VAL A 384 -6.39 -6.94 -20.04
C VAL A 384 -7.39 -8.04 -20.42
N ARG A 385 -8.46 -7.72 -21.17
CA ARG A 385 -9.47 -8.70 -21.59
C ARG A 385 -8.91 -9.82 -22.46
N ASP A 386 -7.92 -9.50 -23.30
CA ASP A 386 -7.23 -10.44 -24.19
C ASP A 386 -6.15 -11.27 -23.46
N GLY A 387 -5.90 -11.03 -22.17
CA GLY A 387 -4.87 -11.71 -21.39
C GLY A 387 -3.43 -11.32 -21.76
N LYS A 388 -3.22 -10.14 -22.37
CA LYS A 388 -1.87 -9.60 -22.61
C LYS A 388 -1.27 -8.99 -21.34
N VAL A 389 -2.14 -8.56 -20.41
CA VAL A 389 -1.78 -8.04 -19.10
C VAL A 389 -2.67 -8.68 -18.04
N ASP A 390 -2.06 -9.28 -17.03
CA ASP A 390 -2.76 -9.86 -15.90
C ASP A 390 -2.98 -8.81 -14.81
N ILE A 391 -4.17 -8.78 -14.21
CA ILE A 391 -4.45 -8.03 -12.99
C ILE A 391 -4.49 -9.00 -11.80
N HIS A 392 -3.74 -8.68 -10.74
CA HIS A 392 -3.72 -9.41 -9.49
C HIS A 392 -4.11 -8.50 -8.31
N PRO A 393 -5.01 -8.92 -7.40
CA PRO A 393 -5.86 -10.10 -7.53
C PRO A 393 -6.90 -9.93 -8.66
N ALA A 394 -7.36 -11.05 -9.23
CA ALA A 394 -8.19 -11.05 -10.45
C ALA A 394 -9.54 -10.32 -10.29
N ASP A 395 -10.07 -10.23 -9.07
CA ASP A 395 -11.32 -9.53 -8.73
C ASP A 395 -11.21 -8.00 -8.91
N MET A 396 -10.00 -7.43 -8.92
CA MET A 396 -9.78 -6.01 -9.22
C MET A 396 -10.04 -5.66 -10.70
N SER A 397 -10.10 -6.66 -11.58
CA SER A 397 -10.32 -6.44 -13.02
C SER A 397 -11.64 -5.74 -13.31
N GLN A 398 -12.72 -6.08 -12.58
CA GLN A 398 -14.02 -5.43 -12.77
C GLN A 398 -13.93 -3.93 -12.52
N ARG A 399 -13.27 -3.54 -11.41
CA ARG A 399 -13.09 -2.14 -11.04
C ARG A 399 -12.24 -1.39 -12.08
N TYR A 400 -11.26 -2.06 -12.69
CA TYR A 400 -10.49 -1.51 -13.79
C TYR A 400 -11.38 -1.28 -15.02
N PHE A 401 -12.20 -2.26 -15.42
CA PHE A 401 -13.12 -2.17 -16.56
C PHE A 401 -14.19 -1.09 -16.39
N ASP A 402 -14.79 -1.00 -15.20
CA ASP A 402 -15.79 0.01 -14.87
C ASP A 402 -15.29 1.44 -15.15
N TRP A 403 -13.98 1.65 -15.10
CA TRP A 403 -13.38 2.95 -15.37
C TRP A 403 -12.92 3.13 -16.80
N VAL A 404 -12.19 2.18 -17.38
CA VAL A 404 -11.71 2.34 -18.77
C VAL A 404 -12.88 2.37 -19.77
N ASP A 405 -14.01 1.73 -19.45
CA ASP A 405 -15.20 1.73 -20.32
C ASP A 405 -16.03 3.02 -20.23
N ASN A 406 -15.87 3.81 -19.17
CA ASN A 406 -16.66 5.02 -18.91
C ASN A 406 -15.80 6.29 -18.86
N LEU A 407 -14.60 6.24 -19.43
CA LEU A 407 -13.66 7.36 -19.37
C LEU A 407 -14.07 8.46 -20.35
N ASN A 408 -14.24 9.68 -19.84
CA ASN A 408 -14.45 10.88 -20.65
C ASN A 408 -13.12 11.52 -21.08
N ASP A 409 -13.17 12.32 -22.14
CA ASP A 409 -12.01 13.09 -22.62
C ASP A 409 -11.35 13.85 -21.48
N TRP A 410 -10.03 13.75 -21.41
CA TRP A 410 -9.27 14.19 -20.26
C TRP A 410 -8.73 15.60 -20.47
N CYS A 411 -9.08 16.53 -19.58
CA CYS A 411 -8.51 17.87 -19.53
C CYS A 411 -7.05 17.81 -19.04
N ILE A 412 -6.10 18.12 -19.94
CA ILE A 412 -4.66 18.00 -19.70
C ILE A 412 -3.96 19.34 -19.41
N SER A 413 -4.61 20.49 -19.63
CA SER A 413 -4.02 21.79 -19.30
C SER A 413 -4.30 22.23 -17.87
N ARG A 414 -3.35 22.94 -17.27
CA ARG A 414 -3.40 23.49 -15.91
C ARG A 414 -2.81 24.89 -15.89
N GLN A 415 -3.45 25.80 -15.17
CA GLN A 415 -3.03 27.20 -15.01
C GLN A 415 -2.04 27.32 -13.83
N LEU A 416 -1.11 26.38 -13.77
CA LEU A 416 -0.04 26.31 -12.77
C LEU A 416 1.25 26.88 -13.34
N TRP A 417 2.20 27.20 -12.47
CA TRP A 417 3.54 27.63 -12.88
C TRP A 417 4.55 26.48 -12.85
N TRP A 418 4.27 25.44 -12.07
CA TRP A 418 5.08 24.24 -11.96
C TRP A 418 4.49 23.07 -12.77
N GLY A 419 5.28 22.52 -13.69
CA GLY A 419 4.90 21.44 -14.60
C GLY A 419 5.51 21.64 -15.99
N HIS A 420 5.32 20.67 -16.89
CA HIS A 420 5.77 20.78 -18.29
C HIS A 420 4.92 21.81 -19.02
N ARG A 421 5.52 22.88 -19.56
CA ARG A 421 4.78 23.82 -20.40
C ARG A 421 4.24 23.14 -21.65
N ILE A 422 3.00 23.48 -22.02
CA ILE A 422 2.40 22.96 -23.26
C ILE A 422 3.24 23.45 -24.46
N PRO A 423 3.69 22.54 -25.34
CA PRO A 423 4.56 22.90 -26.45
C PRO A 423 3.73 23.37 -27.65
N VAL A 424 2.87 24.37 -27.44
CA VAL A 424 2.08 25.02 -28.50
C VAL A 424 2.34 26.52 -28.48
N TRP A 425 2.53 27.11 -29.66
CA TRP A 425 2.76 28.53 -29.87
C TRP A 425 1.57 29.14 -30.60
N HIS A 426 1.13 30.28 -30.10
CA HIS A 426 0.05 31.10 -30.64
C HIS A 426 0.66 32.23 -31.48
N GLY A 427 0.24 32.33 -32.74
CA GLY A 427 0.67 33.36 -33.68
C GLY A 427 -0.20 34.61 -33.65
N PRO A 428 0.27 35.71 -34.25
CA PRO A 428 -0.44 37.00 -34.26
C PRO A 428 -1.77 36.97 -35.03
N ASP A 429 -1.93 36.06 -36.00
CA ASP A 429 -3.12 35.93 -36.84
C ASP A 429 -4.00 34.73 -36.41
N GLY A 430 -3.77 34.20 -35.20
CA GLY A 430 -4.50 33.08 -34.62
C GLY A 430 -3.96 31.70 -35.01
N GLU A 431 -2.75 31.62 -35.56
CA GLU A 431 -2.11 30.35 -35.87
C GLU A 431 -1.73 29.56 -34.61
N LEU A 432 -1.76 28.23 -34.71
CA LEU A 432 -1.31 27.31 -33.67
C LEU A 432 -0.21 26.42 -34.22
N VAL A 433 0.97 26.46 -33.59
CA VAL A 433 2.11 25.60 -33.95
C VAL A 433 2.49 24.75 -32.75
N CYS A 434 2.30 23.44 -32.85
CA CYS A 434 2.85 22.49 -31.89
C CYS A 434 4.31 22.18 -32.25
N VAL A 435 5.23 22.33 -31.30
CA VAL A 435 6.68 22.17 -31.50
C VAL A 435 7.11 20.88 -30.82
N GLY A 436 7.71 19.96 -31.58
CA GLY A 436 8.36 18.78 -31.04
C GLY A 436 9.71 19.09 -30.37
N PRO A 437 10.36 18.11 -29.75
CA PRO A 437 11.61 18.33 -29.02
C PRO A 437 12.80 18.77 -29.89
N ASP A 438 12.77 18.49 -31.19
CA ASP A 438 13.82 18.83 -32.16
C ASP A 438 13.41 19.96 -33.12
N ASP A 439 12.19 20.51 -32.96
CA ASP A 439 11.66 21.57 -33.80
C ASP A 439 12.14 22.94 -33.28
N GLU A 440 12.45 23.88 -34.18
CA GLU A 440 12.70 25.26 -33.78
C GLU A 440 11.36 25.97 -33.51
N PRO A 441 11.20 26.61 -32.33
CA PRO A 441 9.98 27.36 -32.04
C PRO A 441 9.86 28.58 -32.97
N PRO A 442 8.64 28.98 -33.35
CA PRO A 442 8.45 30.17 -34.18
C PRO A 442 8.99 31.42 -33.47
N THR A 443 9.66 32.30 -34.23
CA THR A 443 10.28 33.53 -33.74
C THR A 443 9.67 34.75 -34.42
N GLY A 444 9.59 35.89 -33.71
CA GLY A 444 9.01 37.13 -34.21
C GLY A 444 8.08 37.81 -33.21
N GLU A 445 7.66 39.04 -33.52
CA GLU A 445 6.69 39.79 -32.71
C GLU A 445 5.31 39.11 -32.81
N GLY A 446 4.62 38.94 -31.68
CA GLY A 446 3.28 38.35 -31.62
C GLY A 446 3.22 36.83 -31.40
N TRP A 447 4.34 36.11 -31.54
CA TRP A 447 4.41 34.69 -31.18
C TRP A 447 4.57 34.50 -29.68
N THR A 448 3.69 33.69 -29.07
CA THR A 448 3.77 33.37 -27.64
C THR A 448 3.52 31.89 -27.38
N GLN A 449 4.36 31.26 -26.56
CA GLN A 449 4.10 29.89 -26.11
C GLN A 449 2.94 29.88 -25.13
N ASP A 450 2.07 28.87 -25.23
CA ASP A 450 0.99 28.59 -24.29
C ASP A 450 1.49 28.66 -22.83
N THR A 451 0.79 29.43 -22.01
CA THR A 451 1.20 29.70 -20.63
C THR A 451 0.92 28.54 -19.69
N ASP A 452 0.00 27.65 -20.07
CA ASP A 452 -0.43 26.52 -19.30
C ASP A 452 0.66 25.45 -19.22
N VAL A 453 0.57 24.64 -18.17
CA VAL A 453 1.37 23.44 -18.00
C VAL A 453 0.48 22.21 -18.10
N LEU A 454 1.10 21.07 -18.37
CA LEU A 454 0.42 19.78 -18.42
C LEU A 454 0.08 19.29 -17.02
N ASP A 455 -1.04 18.55 -16.93
CA ASP A 455 -1.39 17.72 -15.79
C ASP A 455 -0.24 16.78 -15.46
N THR A 456 0.08 16.62 -14.17
CA THR A 456 1.15 15.73 -13.71
C THR A 456 0.94 14.30 -14.18
N TRP A 457 -0.31 13.83 -14.19
CA TRP A 457 -0.64 12.49 -14.67
C TRP A 457 -0.31 12.29 -16.16
N PHE A 458 -0.18 13.37 -16.94
CA PHE A 458 0.30 13.30 -18.31
C PHE A 458 1.76 12.82 -18.34
N SER A 459 2.66 13.47 -17.63
CA SER A 459 4.07 13.02 -17.58
C SER A 459 4.21 11.66 -16.89
N SER A 460 3.51 11.44 -15.79
CA SER A 460 3.64 10.21 -15.01
C SER A 460 3.07 9.00 -15.75
N GLY A 461 2.13 9.19 -16.67
CA GLY A 461 1.67 8.15 -17.58
C GLY A 461 2.75 7.60 -18.53
N LEU A 462 3.88 8.29 -18.71
CA LEU A 462 4.96 7.84 -19.59
C LEU A 462 6.03 7.01 -18.84
N TRP A 463 5.93 6.94 -17.51
CA TRP A 463 6.95 6.39 -16.62
C TRP A 463 7.53 5.02 -17.02
N PRO A 464 6.75 4.04 -17.51
CA PRO A 464 7.25 2.69 -17.80
C PRO A 464 8.27 2.62 -18.94
N PHE A 465 8.34 3.65 -19.79
CA PHE A 465 9.18 3.67 -20.98
C PHE A 465 10.05 4.93 -21.08
N SER A 466 9.59 6.08 -20.59
CA SER A 466 10.40 7.31 -20.58
C SER A 466 11.62 7.20 -19.66
N THR A 467 11.50 6.49 -18.54
CA THR A 467 12.62 6.24 -17.61
C THR A 467 13.73 5.41 -18.24
N LEU A 468 13.37 4.56 -19.21
CA LEU A 468 14.27 3.69 -19.95
C LEU A 468 14.88 4.38 -21.18
N GLY A 469 14.58 5.67 -21.41
CA GLY A 469 15.19 6.47 -22.48
C GLY A 469 14.32 6.68 -23.72
N TRP A 470 13.08 6.21 -23.74
CA TRP A 470 12.13 6.60 -24.80
C TRP A 470 11.96 8.13 -24.80
N PRO A 471 11.96 8.81 -25.96
CA PRO A 471 11.74 8.29 -27.32
C PRO A 471 12.99 7.76 -28.01
N GLU A 472 14.15 7.84 -27.38
CA GLU A 472 15.36 7.21 -27.92
C GLU A 472 15.22 5.68 -27.79
N GLN A 473 15.62 4.96 -28.84
CA GLN A 473 15.63 3.50 -28.85
C GLN A 473 16.89 2.99 -28.13
N THR A 474 16.95 3.21 -26.83
CA THR A 474 18.11 2.84 -26.02
C THR A 474 18.17 1.32 -25.79
N PRO A 475 19.35 0.76 -25.47
CA PRO A 475 19.47 -0.63 -25.04
C PRO A 475 18.66 -0.95 -23.77
N ASP A 476 18.50 0.02 -22.88
CA ASP A 476 17.70 -0.15 -21.66
C ASP A 476 16.21 -0.34 -21.99
N LEU A 477 15.68 0.47 -22.92
CA LEU A 477 14.31 0.33 -23.39
C LEU A 477 14.10 -1.05 -24.03
N GLU A 478 15.01 -1.50 -24.89
CA GLU A 478 14.93 -2.82 -25.52
C GLU A 478 15.01 -3.96 -24.51
N LYS A 479 15.89 -3.88 -23.51
CA LYS A 479 16.09 -4.94 -22.51
C LYS A 479 14.94 -5.04 -21.52
N PHE A 480 14.49 -3.91 -21.02
CA PHE A 480 13.68 -3.83 -19.80
C PHE A 480 12.21 -3.49 -20.04
N TYR A 481 11.80 -3.16 -21.27
CA TYR A 481 10.40 -3.03 -21.68
C TYR A 481 9.91 -4.29 -22.43
N PRO A 482 8.72 -4.84 -22.11
CA PRO A 482 7.76 -4.34 -21.14
C PRO A 482 8.19 -4.69 -19.72
N ASN A 483 7.75 -3.89 -18.75
CA ASN A 483 8.03 -4.15 -17.34
C ASN A 483 7.39 -5.48 -16.93
N SER A 484 8.05 -6.21 -16.03
CA SER A 484 7.59 -7.54 -15.60
C SER A 484 6.36 -7.42 -14.71
N VAL A 485 6.41 -6.53 -13.71
CA VAL A 485 5.30 -6.29 -12.78
C VAL A 485 5.20 -4.80 -12.50
N LEU A 486 3.98 -4.26 -12.40
CA LEU A 486 3.69 -3.03 -11.69
C LEU A 486 3.06 -3.38 -10.33
N VAL A 487 3.71 -3.00 -9.24
CA VAL A 487 3.13 -3.14 -7.89
C VAL A 487 2.67 -1.76 -7.44
N THR A 488 1.39 -1.61 -7.11
CA THR A 488 0.91 -0.33 -6.58
C THR A 488 -0.39 -0.43 -5.78
N GLY A 489 -0.72 0.62 -5.02
CA GLY A 489 -2.02 0.74 -4.35
C GLY A 489 -3.18 0.79 -5.33
N TYR A 490 -4.31 0.15 -4.98
CA TYR A 490 -5.52 0.20 -5.83
C TYR A 490 -6.06 1.62 -6.04
N ASP A 491 -5.66 2.58 -5.19
CA ASP A 491 -6.04 3.98 -5.33
C ASP A 491 -5.43 4.59 -6.60
N LEU A 492 -4.25 4.15 -7.03
CA LEU A 492 -3.57 4.62 -8.25
C LEU A 492 -4.05 3.95 -9.55
N MET A 493 -4.97 2.99 -9.47
CA MET A 493 -5.50 2.28 -10.65
C MET A 493 -6.02 3.24 -11.73
N PHE A 494 -6.75 4.27 -11.31
CA PHE A 494 -7.35 5.26 -12.22
C PHE A 494 -6.38 6.38 -12.57
N PHE A 495 -5.71 6.94 -11.56
CA PHE A 495 -4.84 8.10 -11.73
C PHE A 495 -3.63 7.80 -12.62
N TRP A 496 -3.10 6.58 -12.52
CA TRP A 496 -1.79 6.27 -13.03
C TRP A 496 -1.75 5.00 -13.87
N VAL A 497 -2.21 3.86 -13.34
CA VAL A 497 -2.14 2.57 -14.07
C VAL A 497 -2.81 2.65 -15.43
N ALA A 498 -4.04 3.17 -15.47
CA ALA A 498 -4.75 3.28 -16.73
C ALA A 498 -4.14 4.32 -17.68
N ARG A 499 -3.54 5.40 -17.17
CA ARG A 499 -2.78 6.38 -17.98
C ARG A 499 -1.54 5.73 -18.60
N MET A 500 -0.81 4.94 -17.81
CA MET A 500 0.35 4.18 -18.30
C MET A 500 -0.04 3.14 -19.33
N MET A 501 -1.15 2.43 -19.14
CA MET A 501 -1.67 1.48 -20.13
C MET A 501 -1.99 2.17 -21.46
N MET A 502 -2.75 3.28 -21.42
CA MET A 502 -3.08 4.06 -22.62
C MET A 502 -1.84 4.56 -23.36
N PHE A 503 -0.90 5.17 -22.64
CA PHE A 503 0.29 5.77 -23.25
C PHE A 503 1.34 4.76 -23.66
N GLY A 504 1.55 3.69 -22.88
CA GLY A 504 2.44 2.59 -23.25
C GLY A 504 2.00 1.93 -24.55
N LEU A 505 0.72 1.53 -24.64
CA LEU A 505 0.17 0.92 -25.85
C LEU A 505 0.24 1.86 -27.06
N TYR A 506 0.03 3.17 -26.87
CA TYR A 506 0.10 4.15 -27.94
C TYR A 506 1.54 4.46 -28.40
N ALA A 507 2.46 4.64 -27.46
CA ALA A 507 3.84 5.04 -27.73
C ALA A 507 4.71 3.86 -28.22
N MET A 508 4.35 2.64 -27.83
CA MET A 508 5.11 1.40 -28.09
C MET A 508 4.37 0.43 -29.02
N ASP A 509 3.64 0.98 -29.99
CA ASP A 509 3.03 0.24 -31.11
C ASP A 509 2.19 -0.98 -30.69
N GLY A 510 1.36 -0.82 -29.65
CA GLY A 510 0.45 -1.83 -29.14
C GLY A 510 1.07 -2.81 -28.14
N GLN A 511 2.34 -2.65 -27.78
CA GLN A 511 2.97 -3.42 -26.71
C GLN A 511 2.54 -2.84 -25.34
N PRO A 512 2.00 -3.64 -24.41
CA PRO A 512 1.58 -3.14 -23.11
C PRO A 512 2.79 -2.81 -22.23
N PRO A 513 2.68 -1.82 -21.32
CA PRO A 513 3.78 -1.40 -20.45
C PRO A 513 4.18 -2.43 -19.38
N PHE A 514 3.28 -3.36 -19.04
CA PHE A 514 3.46 -4.36 -17.98
C PHE A 514 2.96 -5.72 -18.46
N ARG A 515 3.54 -6.80 -17.91
CA ARG A 515 2.93 -8.15 -18.01
C ARG A 515 1.89 -8.40 -16.92
N THR A 516 2.17 -7.93 -15.70
CA THR A 516 1.26 -8.07 -14.56
C THR A 516 1.12 -6.75 -13.81
N ILE A 517 -0.10 -6.41 -13.39
CA ILE A 517 -0.41 -5.32 -12.48
C ILE A 517 -0.88 -5.93 -11.16
N ALA A 518 -0.06 -5.81 -10.12
CA ALA A 518 -0.34 -6.32 -8.78
C ALA A 518 -0.79 -5.19 -7.84
N PHE A 519 -2.07 -5.21 -7.47
CA PHE A 519 -2.66 -4.25 -6.56
C PHE A 519 -2.56 -4.71 -5.10
N HIS A 520 -2.10 -3.81 -4.25
CA HIS A 520 -2.20 -3.95 -2.80
C HIS A 520 -3.20 -2.96 -2.21
N GLY A 521 -3.64 -3.22 -0.97
CA GLY A 521 -4.46 -2.29 -0.22
C GLY A 521 -3.66 -1.15 0.41
N MET A 522 -4.33 -0.32 1.18
CA MET A 522 -3.76 0.84 1.86
C MET A 522 -3.39 0.51 3.30
N VAL A 523 -2.29 1.09 3.78
CA VAL A 523 -1.96 1.07 5.22
C VAL A 523 -2.94 1.99 5.97
N ARG A 524 -3.58 1.44 6.98
CA ARG A 524 -4.52 2.10 7.89
C ARG A 524 -3.93 2.14 9.30
N ASP A 525 -4.41 3.06 10.11
CA ASP A 525 -4.04 3.06 11.54
C ASP A 525 -4.56 1.82 12.26
N GLU A 526 -4.16 1.63 13.51
CA GLU A 526 -4.55 0.47 14.33
C GLU A 526 -6.07 0.30 14.51
N PHE A 527 -6.86 1.35 14.23
CA PHE A 527 -8.32 1.35 14.30
C PHE A 527 -8.98 1.23 12.92
N GLY A 528 -8.20 0.99 11.86
CA GLY A 528 -8.66 0.86 10.48
C GLY A 528 -8.99 2.19 9.79
N LYS A 529 -8.66 3.34 10.38
CA LYS A 529 -8.91 4.64 9.74
C LYS A 529 -7.82 4.95 8.73
N LYS A 530 -8.18 5.73 7.71
CA LYS A 530 -7.22 6.29 6.75
C LYS A 530 -6.15 7.07 7.51
N MET A 531 -4.87 6.78 7.27
CA MET A 531 -3.79 7.64 7.74
C MET A 531 -3.81 8.95 6.97
N SER A 532 -3.84 10.09 7.67
CA SER A 532 -3.70 11.40 7.05
C SER A 532 -3.06 12.41 8.01
N LYS A 533 -2.38 13.42 7.44
CA LYS A 533 -1.81 14.52 8.23
C LYS A 533 -2.90 15.32 8.96
N SER A 534 -4.11 15.41 8.39
CA SER A 534 -5.23 16.14 9.00
C SER A 534 -5.84 15.42 10.20
N PHE A 535 -5.80 14.09 10.23
CA PHE A 535 -6.25 13.29 11.37
C PHE A 535 -5.17 13.13 12.45
N GLY A 536 -3.92 13.55 12.17
CA GLY A 536 -2.80 13.42 13.11
C GLY A 536 -2.37 11.98 13.38
N ASN A 537 -2.83 11.02 12.58
CA ASN A 537 -2.57 9.58 12.73
C ASN A 537 -1.56 9.04 11.70
N THR A 538 -0.80 9.94 11.04
CA THR A 538 0.27 9.52 10.11
C THR A 538 1.51 9.14 10.89
N VAL A 539 2.11 8.00 10.56
CA VAL A 539 3.38 7.55 11.13
C VAL A 539 4.50 7.79 10.12
N ASN A 540 5.57 8.46 10.56
CA ASN A 540 6.80 8.57 9.78
C ASN A 540 7.56 7.23 9.91
N PRO A 541 7.91 6.55 8.80
CA PRO A 541 8.64 5.29 8.86
C PRO A 541 9.98 5.41 9.57
N LEU A 542 10.63 6.58 9.55
CA LEU A 542 11.90 6.82 10.27
C LEU A 542 11.74 6.58 11.77
N ASP A 543 10.63 7.00 12.38
CA ASP A 543 10.41 6.85 13.82
C ASP A 543 10.42 5.36 14.22
N TRP A 544 9.84 4.50 13.37
CA TRP A 544 9.84 3.05 13.61
C TRP A 544 11.18 2.40 13.24
N MET A 545 11.84 2.85 12.18
CA MET A 545 13.19 2.36 11.84
C MET A 545 14.20 2.70 12.94
N ASP A 546 14.15 3.89 13.52
CA ASP A 546 15.05 4.29 14.61
C ASP A 546 14.79 3.49 15.89
N LYS A 547 13.52 3.21 16.21
CA LYS A 547 13.13 2.50 17.43
C LYS A 547 13.26 0.98 17.33
N TYR A 548 13.04 0.40 16.15
CA TYR A 548 12.87 -1.05 15.97
C TYR A 548 13.76 -1.66 14.88
N GLY A 549 14.40 -0.86 14.04
CA GLY A 549 15.15 -1.32 12.87
C GLY A 549 14.31 -1.45 11.61
N SER A 550 14.97 -1.33 10.47
CA SER A 550 14.35 -1.36 9.14
C SER A 550 13.82 -2.74 8.79
N ASP A 551 14.54 -3.80 9.19
CA ASP A 551 14.10 -5.18 9.05
C ASP A 551 12.78 -5.46 9.79
N ALA A 552 12.62 -4.92 11.00
CA ALA A 552 11.39 -5.07 11.78
C ALA A 552 10.20 -4.37 11.11
N LEU A 553 10.43 -3.17 10.56
CA LEU A 553 9.43 -2.45 9.79
C LEU A 553 9.02 -3.24 8.55
N ARG A 554 9.97 -3.66 7.72
CA ARG A 554 9.71 -4.42 6.48
C ARG A 554 8.96 -5.71 6.75
N PHE A 555 9.39 -6.49 7.73
CA PHE A 555 8.72 -7.75 8.07
C PHE A 555 7.27 -7.52 8.53
N THR A 556 7.01 -6.44 9.28
CA THR A 556 5.66 -6.05 9.70
C THR A 556 4.77 -5.72 8.51
N LEU A 557 5.30 -4.95 7.56
CA LEU A 557 4.59 -4.53 6.36
C LEU A 557 4.29 -5.74 5.45
N ALA A 558 5.26 -6.62 5.22
CA ALA A 558 5.07 -7.84 4.44
C ALA A 558 4.05 -8.79 5.09
N LYS A 559 4.11 -8.96 6.43
CA LYS A 559 3.15 -9.77 7.18
C LYS A 559 1.71 -9.24 7.09
N GLY A 560 1.56 -7.93 6.94
CA GLY A 560 0.26 -7.29 6.73
C GLY A 560 -0.28 -7.40 5.30
N ALA A 561 0.58 -7.64 4.31
CA ALA A 561 0.29 -7.46 2.89
C ALA A 561 -0.55 -8.60 2.28
N ASN A 562 -1.86 -8.53 2.54
CA ASN A 562 -2.85 -9.34 1.83
C ASN A 562 -3.19 -8.67 0.48
N PRO A 563 -3.22 -9.42 -0.64
CA PRO A 563 -3.54 -8.85 -1.95
C PRO A 563 -4.86 -8.07 -1.96
N GLY A 564 -4.85 -6.85 -2.50
CA GLY A 564 -6.05 -6.00 -2.64
C GLY A 564 -6.75 -5.52 -1.36
N VAL A 565 -6.24 -5.83 -0.16
CA VAL A 565 -6.94 -5.54 1.12
C VAL A 565 -6.17 -4.57 2.00
N ASP A 566 -6.90 -3.63 2.59
CA ASP A 566 -6.35 -2.65 3.53
C ASP A 566 -5.83 -3.29 4.82
N VAL A 567 -4.77 -2.71 5.38
CA VAL A 567 -4.05 -3.31 6.50
C VAL A 567 -4.00 -2.33 7.68
N PRO A 568 -4.69 -2.62 8.80
CA PRO A 568 -4.51 -1.86 10.02
C PRO A 568 -3.19 -2.27 10.69
N ILE A 569 -2.25 -1.32 10.85
CA ILE A 569 -0.95 -1.59 11.46
C ILE A 569 -0.79 -0.73 12.72
N GLY A 570 -0.48 -1.40 13.83
CA GLY A 570 -0.15 -0.77 15.11
C GLY A 570 1.31 -1.03 15.52
N GLU A 571 1.77 -0.26 16.50
CA GLU A 571 3.15 -0.33 16.99
C GLU A 571 3.50 -1.71 17.60
N ASP A 572 2.53 -2.40 18.19
CA ASP A 572 2.72 -3.75 18.76
C ASP A 572 3.21 -4.78 17.71
N TRP A 573 2.79 -4.62 16.44
CA TRP A 573 3.20 -5.51 15.36
C TRP A 573 4.68 -5.34 15.02
N VAL A 574 5.15 -4.09 14.97
CA VAL A 574 6.56 -3.80 14.69
C VAL A 574 7.46 -4.23 15.85
N GLN A 575 6.96 -4.15 17.09
CA GLN A 575 7.64 -4.72 18.25
C GLN A 575 7.81 -6.23 18.15
N ALA A 576 6.75 -6.95 17.73
CA ALA A 576 6.82 -8.39 17.51
C ALA A 576 7.85 -8.75 16.43
N SER A 577 7.90 -8.00 15.33
CA SER A 577 8.88 -8.18 14.26
C SER A 577 10.32 -7.88 14.70
N ARG A 578 10.53 -6.88 15.57
CA ARG A 578 11.84 -6.65 16.21
C ARG A 578 12.27 -7.85 17.05
N ASN A 579 11.33 -8.47 17.77
CA ASN A 579 11.63 -9.67 18.56
C ASN A 579 11.95 -10.87 17.66
N PHE A 580 11.29 -10.99 16.51
CA PHE A 580 11.62 -11.96 15.45
C PHE A 580 13.07 -11.82 14.96
N ALA A 581 13.48 -10.62 14.54
CA ALA A 581 14.86 -10.37 14.11
C ALA A 581 15.89 -10.72 15.21
N ASN A 582 15.61 -10.34 16.47
CA ASN A 582 16.46 -10.68 17.61
C ASN A 582 16.54 -12.20 17.87
N LYS A 583 15.45 -12.95 17.66
CA LYS A 583 15.46 -14.40 17.82
C LYS A 583 16.34 -15.06 16.75
N ILE A 584 16.21 -14.67 15.49
CA ILE A 584 17.05 -15.19 14.39
C ILE A 584 18.53 -14.93 14.70
N TRP A 585 18.87 -13.73 15.15
CA TRP A 585 20.23 -13.37 15.57
C TRP A 585 20.77 -14.31 16.66
N ASN A 586 20.02 -14.44 17.76
CA ASN A 586 20.44 -15.25 18.90
C ASN A 586 20.54 -16.75 18.56
N ALA A 587 19.61 -17.26 17.75
CA ALA A 587 19.61 -18.65 17.34
C ALA A 587 20.76 -18.96 16.39
N THR A 588 21.06 -18.07 15.44
CA THR A 588 22.22 -18.23 14.55
C THR A 588 23.53 -18.15 15.34
N ARG A 589 23.63 -17.21 16.29
CA ARG A 589 24.78 -17.13 17.20
C ARG A 589 24.95 -18.44 18.00
N PHE A 590 23.87 -19.00 18.54
CA PHE A 590 23.90 -20.30 19.21
C PHE A 590 24.39 -21.40 18.26
N ALA A 591 23.87 -21.46 17.04
CA ALA A 591 24.27 -22.47 16.06
C ALA A 591 25.77 -22.41 15.74
N LEU A 592 26.30 -21.21 15.48
CA LEU A 592 27.73 -20.98 15.23
C LEU A 592 28.59 -21.43 16.42
N MET A 593 28.18 -21.11 17.64
CA MET A 593 28.88 -21.56 18.86
C MET A 593 28.89 -23.09 19.03
N ASN A 594 27.96 -23.80 18.40
CA ASN A 594 27.87 -25.26 18.42
C ASN A 594 28.40 -25.91 17.12
N GLY A 595 29.16 -25.16 16.33
CA GLY A 595 29.88 -25.68 15.17
C GLY A 595 29.07 -25.78 13.88
N ALA A 596 27.91 -25.11 13.79
CA ALA A 596 27.14 -25.06 12.56
C ALA A 596 28.00 -24.56 11.40
N THR A 597 27.98 -25.29 10.28
CA THR A 597 28.83 -25.03 9.12
C THR A 597 28.14 -25.45 7.83
N VAL A 598 28.48 -24.79 6.72
CA VAL A 598 28.07 -25.17 5.36
C VAL A 598 29.18 -25.89 4.60
N GLU A 599 30.33 -26.12 5.23
CA GLU A 599 31.47 -26.78 4.59
C GLU A 599 31.19 -28.28 4.38
N GLY A 600 31.45 -28.76 3.16
CA GLY A 600 31.27 -30.16 2.78
C GLY A 600 29.84 -30.54 2.39
N GLU A 601 29.69 -31.76 1.87
CA GLU A 601 28.40 -32.32 1.49
C GLU A 601 27.54 -32.64 2.72
N LEU A 602 26.22 -32.59 2.53
CA LEU A 602 25.30 -33.11 3.55
C LEU A 602 25.57 -34.59 3.81
N PRO A 603 25.51 -35.05 5.08
CA PRO A 603 25.66 -36.45 5.40
C PRO A 603 24.60 -37.31 4.69
N PRO A 604 24.94 -38.53 4.25
CA PRO A 604 23.99 -39.42 3.61
C PRO A 604 22.89 -39.83 4.61
N VAL A 605 21.71 -40.17 4.08
CA VAL A 605 20.47 -40.36 4.87
C VAL A 605 20.64 -41.33 6.05
N GLU A 606 21.46 -42.38 5.91
CA GLU A 606 21.72 -43.38 6.94
C GLU A 606 22.50 -42.86 8.15
N LYS A 607 23.14 -41.70 8.04
CA LYS A 607 23.85 -41.03 9.15
C LYS A 607 22.99 -39.96 9.83
N LEU A 608 21.86 -39.58 9.24
CA LEU A 608 20.99 -38.54 9.77
C LEU A 608 20.12 -39.09 10.90
N SER A 609 19.98 -38.33 11.99
CA SER A 609 18.97 -38.65 13.00
C SER A 609 17.56 -38.40 12.46
N ALA A 610 16.53 -38.93 13.13
CA ALA A 610 15.14 -38.61 12.78
C ALA A 610 14.87 -37.10 12.86
N THR A 611 15.48 -36.42 13.83
CA THR A 611 15.41 -34.96 14.02
C THR A 611 16.03 -34.19 12.84
N ASP A 612 17.17 -34.67 12.32
CA ASP A 612 17.84 -34.08 11.13
C ASP A 612 17.02 -34.31 9.86
N ARG A 613 16.49 -35.53 9.67
CA ARG A 613 15.63 -35.86 8.52
C ARG A 613 14.33 -35.03 8.54
N TRP A 614 13.72 -34.89 9.71
CA TRP A 614 12.53 -34.07 9.89
C TRP A 614 12.74 -32.63 9.43
N ILE A 615 13.78 -31.94 9.94
CA ILE A 615 13.96 -30.52 9.63
C ILE A 615 14.32 -30.29 8.16
N LEU A 616 15.09 -31.18 7.54
CA LEU A 616 15.41 -31.11 6.11
C LEU A 616 14.18 -31.36 5.24
N SER A 617 13.31 -32.30 5.65
CA SER A 617 12.03 -32.50 4.98
C SER A 617 11.20 -31.20 5.04
N ARG A 618 11.00 -30.66 6.24
CA ARG A 618 10.25 -29.41 6.46
C ARG A 618 10.80 -28.23 5.67
N LEU A 619 12.13 -28.07 5.65
CA LEU A 619 12.82 -27.02 4.90
C LEU A 619 12.44 -27.03 3.42
N ASN A 620 12.44 -28.21 2.76
CA ASN A 620 12.04 -28.32 1.36
C ASN A 620 10.55 -27.99 1.14
N LYS A 621 9.67 -28.28 2.12
CA LYS A 621 8.27 -27.82 2.03
C LYS A 621 8.19 -26.30 2.01
N VAL A 622 8.94 -25.67 2.90
CA VAL A 622 8.91 -24.22 3.10
C VAL A 622 9.55 -23.49 1.92
N VAL A 623 10.59 -24.05 1.30
CA VAL A 623 11.13 -23.53 0.03
C VAL A 623 10.04 -23.52 -1.05
N ALA A 624 9.32 -24.63 -1.23
CA ALA A 624 8.25 -24.72 -2.23
C ALA A 624 7.05 -23.80 -1.92
N GLU A 625 6.65 -23.70 -0.64
CA GLU A 625 5.61 -22.77 -0.18
C GLU A 625 6.03 -21.32 -0.42
N ALA A 626 7.27 -20.94 -0.10
CA ALA A 626 7.78 -19.60 -0.32
C ALA A 626 7.77 -19.23 -1.82
N ASP A 627 8.21 -20.14 -2.69
CA ASP A 627 8.16 -19.92 -4.14
C ASP A 627 6.73 -19.68 -4.63
N ALA A 628 5.78 -20.53 -4.21
CA ALA A 628 4.37 -20.39 -4.58
C ALA A 628 3.76 -19.08 -4.06
N TYR A 629 4.07 -18.68 -2.83
CA TYR A 629 3.54 -17.43 -2.27
C TYR A 629 4.12 -16.18 -2.92
N TYR A 630 5.40 -16.18 -3.31
CA TYR A 630 5.95 -15.07 -4.09
C TYR A 630 5.34 -14.99 -5.49
N ASP A 631 5.14 -16.13 -6.16
CA ASP A 631 4.58 -16.17 -7.51
C ASP A 631 3.10 -15.74 -7.54
N ASP A 632 2.36 -15.88 -6.43
CA ASP A 632 0.97 -15.42 -6.25
C ASP A 632 0.85 -14.12 -5.41
N PHE A 633 1.94 -13.39 -5.19
CA PHE A 633 1.97 -12.14 -4.40
C PHE A 633 1.37 -12.25 -2.98
N GLN A 634 1.38 -13.44 -2.37
CA GLN A 634 0.83 -13.74 -1.05
C GLN A 634 1.85 -13.44 0.07
N PHE A 635 2.31 -12.19 0.16
CA PHE A 635 3.38 -11.79 1.10
C PHE A 635 3.04 -12.03 2.58
N ALA A 636 1.77 -11.87 2.98
CA ALA A 636 1.33 -12.19 4.34
C ALA A 636 1.53 -13.68 4.67
N LYS A 637 1.08 -14.58 3.79
CA LYS A 637 1.26 -16.04 3.96
C LYS A 637 2.72 -16.45 3.91
N LEU A 638 3.50 -15.82 3.03
CA LEU A 638 4.95 -15.99 2.97
C LEU A 638 5.61 -15.62 4.30
N ALA A 639 5.33 -14.43 4.83
CA ALA A 639 5.92 -13.96 6.08
C ALA A 639 5.52 -14.88 7.26
N ASP A 640 4.27 -15.34 7.31
CA ASP A 640 3.82 -16.29 8.33
C ASP A 640 4.49 -17.66 8.20
N ALA A 641 4.60 -18.22 6.99
CA ALA A 641 5.28 -19.49 6.76
C ALA A 641 6.77 -19.42 7.16
N LEU A 642 7.46 -18.34 6.79
CA LEU A 642 8.85 -18.11 7.18
C LEU A 642 9.01 -17.87 8.68
N TYR A 643 8.07 -17.15 9.30
CA TYR A 643 8.04 -16.95 10.75
C TYR A 643 7.93 -18.29 11.49
N HIS A 644 6.92 -19.09 11.16
CA HIS A 644 6.63 -20.35 11.82
C HIS A 644 7.74 -21.37 11.59
N PHE A 645 8.29 -21.44 10.38
CA PHE A 645 9.42 -22.33 10.13
C PHE A 645 10.65 -21.92 10.94
N ALA A 646 11.08 -20.66 10.86
CA ALA A 646 12.28 -20.20 11.56
C ALA A 646 12.10 -20.29 13.08
N TRP A 647 11.01 -19.75 13.61
CA TRP A 647 10.81 -19.66 15.06
C TRP A 647 10.32 -20.99 15.65
N ASP A 648 9.18 -21.49 15.19
CA ASP A 648 8.50 -22.61 15.85
C ASP A 648 9.20 -23.92 15.53
N GLU A 649 9.58 -24.17 14.28
CA GLU A 649 10.19 -25.45 13.88
C GLU A 649 11.70 -25.48 14.11
N VAL A 650 12.47 -24.53 13.56
CA VAL A 650 13.92 -24.55 13.67
C VAL A 650 14.37 -24.23 15.10
N PHE A 651 13.94 -23.10 15.67
CA PHE A 651 14.50 -22.64 16.94
C PHE A 651 13.85 -23.28 18.17
N ASP A 652 12.53 -23.42 18.20
CA ASP A 652 11.85 -23.95 19.39
C ASP A 652 11.87 -25.49 19.46
N TRP A 653 12.08 -26.18 18.33
CA TRP A 653 12.15 -27.64 18.27
C TRP A 653 13.51 -28.18 17.80
N TYR A 654 13.94 -27.94 16.55
CA TYR A 654 15.14 -28.60 16.01
C TYR A 654 16.38 -28.29 16.83
N VAL A 655 16.62 -27.01 17.11
CA VAL A 655 17.74 -26.55 17.95
C VAL A 655 17.65 -27.14 19.37
N GLU A 656 16.47 -27.12 19.98
CA GLU A 656 16.29 -27.63 21.35
C GLU A 656 16.46 -29.15 21.47
N LEU A 657 15.95 -29.93 20.50
CA LEU A 657 16.11 -31.38 20.44
C LEU A 657 17.58 -31.76 20.21
N SER A 658 18.28 -31.02 19.35
CA SER A 658 19.69 -31.26 19.01
C SER A 658 20.67 -30.90 20.13
N LYS A 659 20.26 -30.18 21.18
CA LYS A 659 21.14 -29.81 22.29
C LYS A 659 21.76 -31.01 23.00
N THR A 660 21.00 -32.10 23.18
CA THR A 660 21.55 -33.33 23.78
C THR A 660 22.71 -33.87 22.94
N THR A 661 22.49 -33.97 21.62
CA THR A 661 23.51 -34.37 20.65
C THR A 661 24.75 -33.45 20.69
N PHE A 662 24.57 -32.13 20.73
CA PHE A 662 25.68 -31.19 20.81
C PHE A 662 26.45 -31.27 22.14
N PHE A 663 25.75 -31.48 23.26
CA PHE A 663 26.39 -31.65 24.58
C PHE A 663 27.19 -32.94 24.69
N ASP A 664 26.70 -34.04 24.08
CA ASP A 664 27.40 -35.33 24.07
C ASP A 664 28.61 -35.33 23.12
N GLY A 665 28.57 -34.51 22.06
CA GLY A 665 29.64 -34.37 21.09
C GLY A 665 29.81 -35.60 20.18
N GLY A 666 30.99 -35.72 19.55
CA GLY A 666 31.31 -36.84 18.65
C GLY A 666 30.79 -36.68 17.22
N GLU A 667 30.71 -37.80 16.49
CA GLU A 667 30.37 -37.78 15.06
C GLU A 667 28.93 -37.32 14.78
N GLN A 668 27.96 -37.72 15.61
CA GLN A 668 26.57 -37.27 15.42
C GLN A 668 26.42 -35.76 15.62
N ALA A 669 27.16 -35.16 16.56
CA ALA A 669 27.17 -33.71 16.74
C ALA A 669 27.71 -32.99 15.50
N LYS A 670 28.72 -33.53 14.81
CA LYS A 670 29.22 -32.98 13.54
C LYS A 670 28.20 -33.11 12.41
N VAL A 671 27.49 -34.24 12.34
CA VAL A 671 26.39 -34.47 11.40
C VAL A 671 25.31 -33.41 11.59
N SER A 672 24.77 -33.27 12.81
CA SER A 672 23.72 -32.30 13.10
C SER A 672 24.21 -30.85 12.98
N ALA A 673 25.49 -30.57 13.23
CA ALA A 673 26.07 -29.24 12.98
C ALA A 673 26.05 -28.87 11.49
N ARG A 674 26.40 -29.81 10.60
CA ARG A 674 26.33 -29.61 9.15
C ARG A 674 24.88 -29.42 8.67
N VAL A 675 23.94 -30.18 9.22
CA VAL A 675 22.50 -30.04 8.92
C VAL A 675 21.97 -28.69 9.40
N LEU A 676 22.30 -28.28 10.62
CA LEU A 676 21.92 -26.97 11.16
C LEU A 676 22.48 -25.81 10.32
N GLY A 677 23.71 -25.93 9.82
CA GLY A 677 24.29 -24.97 8.89
C GLY A 677 23.52 -24.86 7.57
N GLU A 678 23.10 -26.00 6.99
CA GLU A 678 22.25 -26.02 5.78
C GLU A 678 20.89 -25.34 6.02
N VAL A 679 20.23 -25.70 7.12
CA VAL A 679 18.91 -25.15 7.48
C VAL A 679 19.01 -23.64 7.64
N LEU A 680 20.06 -23.13 8.29
CA LEU A 680 20.29 -21.70 8.44
C LEU A 680 20.63 -21.01 7.11
N ASP A 681 21.49 -21.59 6.28
CA ASP A 681 21.81 -21.07 4.94
C ASP A 681 20.53 -20.82 4.13
N VAL A 682 19.70 -21.85 3.98
CA VAL A 682 18.46 -21.78 3.21
C VAL A 682 17.45 -20.84 3.87
N THR A 683 17.24 -20.92 5.19
CA THR A 683 16.28 -20.06 5.90
C THR A 683 16.63 -18.57 5.76
N LEU A 684 17.92 -18.22 5.91
CA LEU A 684 18.38 -16.84 5.79
C LEU A 684 18.22 -16.31 4.37
N ARG A 685 18.48 -17.14 3.34
CA ARG A 685 18.22 -16.76 1.94
C ARG A 685 16.73 -16.55 1.66
N LEU A 686 15.84 -17.39 2.20
CA LEU A 686 14.39 -17.23 2.04
C LEU A 686 13.86 -15.96 2.71
N LEU A 687 14.41 -15.59 3.87
CA LEU A 687 14.03 -14.38 4.61
C LEU A 687 14.60 -13.10 3.99
N HIS A 688 15.75 -13.18 3.31
CA HIS A 688 16.51 -12.02 2.83
C HIS A 688 15.72 -10.99 2.02
N PRO A 689 14.82 -11.37 1.09
CA PRO A 689 14.11 -10.36 0.32
C PRO A 689 13.20 -9.45 1.18
N ILE A 690 12.72 -9.94 2.33
CA ILE A 690 11.89 -9.16 3.27
C ILE A 690 12.75 -8.54 4.37
N VAL A 691 13.75 -9.26 4.86
CA VAL A 691 14.54 -8.92 6.05
C VAL A 691 16.04 -8.81 5.69
N PRO A 692 16.44 -7.85 4.85
CA PRO A 692 17.72 -7.91 4.16
C PRO A 692 18.96 -7.71 5.05
N PHE A 693 18.88 -6.96 6.15
CA PHE A 693 20.08 -6.53 6.88
C PHE A 693 20.62 -7.61 7.82
N VAL A 694 19.77 -8.09 8.72
CA VAL A 694 20.13 -9.12 9.70
C VAL A 694 20.45 -10.42 8.98
N THR A 695 19.73 -10.77 7.92
CA THR A 695 19.98 -12.01 7.18
C THR A 695 21.33 -12.01 6.47
N ASP A 696 21.71 -10.90 5.83
CA ASP A 696 22.99 -10.78 5.14
C ASP A 696 24.16 -10.85 6.14
N THR A 697 24.05 -10.16 7.27
CA THR A 697 25.08 -10.20 8.33
C THR A 697 25.26 -11.62 8.88
N LEU A 698 24.15 -12.30 9.18
CA LEU A 698 24.18 -13.65 9.74
C LEU A 698 24.68 -14.67 8.72
N TRP A 699 24.27 -14.56 7.47
CA TRP A 699 24.63 -15.49 6.41
C TRP A 699 26.09 -15.35 5.98
N THR A 700 26.60 -14.12 5.84
CA THR A 700 28.03 -13.89 5.55
C THR A 700 28.91 -14.38 6.69
N THR A 701 28.46 -14.26 7.94
CA THR A 701 29.16 -14.83 9.11
C THR A 701 29.15 -16.37 9.10
N LEU A 702 28.04 -17.00 8.73
CA LEU A 702 27.89 -18.46 8.68
C LEU A 702 28.68 -19.10 7.52
N THR A 703 28.65 -18.48 6.35
CA THR A 703 29.10 -19.10 5.10
C THR A 703 30.45 -18.57 4.61
N GLY A 704 30.89 -17.40 5.10
CA GLY A 704 32.01 -16.66 4.51
C GLY A 704 31.72 -16.12 3.10
N GLY A 705 30.47 -16.22 2.63
CA GLY A 705 30.04 -15.69 1.35
C GLY A 705 30.08 -14.16 1.30
N GLU A 706 29.97 -13.61 0.09
CA GLU A 706 30.13 -12.18 -0.13
C GLU A 706 28.96 -11.34 0.39
N SER A 707 27.72 -11.68 -0.02
CA SER A 707 26.48 -11.04 0.40
C SER A 707 25.29 -11.83 -0.14
N LEU A 708 24.19 -11.88 0.61
CA LEU A 708 22.91 -12.44 0.17
C LEU A 708 22.26 -11.64 -0.96
N VAL A 709 22.62 -10.36 -1.13
CA VAL A 709 22.09 -9.53 -2.24
C VAL A 709 22.40 -10.14 -3.61
N VAL A 710 23.55 -10.82 -3.73
CA VAL A 710 24.05 -11.43 -4.98
C VAL A 710 24.13 -12.95 -4.90
N ALA A 711 23.66 -13.56 -3.80
CA ALA A 711 23.67 -15.00 -3.64
C ALA A 711 22.53 -15.66 -4.43
N ASP A 712 22.72 -16.92 -4.83
CA ASP A 712 21.66 -17.67 -5.52
C ASP A 712 20.45 -17.93 -4.60
N TRP A 713 19.26 -17.99 -5.20
CA TRP A 713 18.04 -18.43 -4.52
C TRP A 713 18.21 -19.91 -4.14
N PRO A 714 17.78 -20.32 -2.93
CA PRO A 714 17.97 -21.69 -2.50
C PRO A 714 17.25 -22.65 -3.44
N LYS A 715 17.95 -23.71 -3.83
CA LYS A 715 17.36 -24.84 -4.53
C LYS A 715 16.85 -25.84 -3.52
N ALA A 716 16.01 -26.77 -3.99
CA ALA A 716 15.61 -27.91 -3.19
C ALA A 716 16.84 -28.65 -2.65
N VAL A 717 16.87 -28.86 -1.34
CA VAL A 717 17.97 -29.50 -0.62
C VAL A 717 17.95 -31.00 -0.91
N LEU A 718 19.10 -31.52 -1.32
CA LEU A 718 19.32 -32.92 -1.68
C LEU A 718 20.09 -33.62 -0.56
N VAL A 719 19.74 -34.87 -0.30
CA VAL A 719 20.37 -35.69 0.75
C VAL A 719 20.88 -36.97 0.10
N PRO A 720 22.20 -37.21 0.11
CA PRO A 720 22.76 -38.38 -0.55
C PRO A 720 22.10 -39.68 -0.09
N GLY A 721 21.69 -40.50 -1.06
CA GLY A 721 20.99 -41.76 -0.82
C GLY A 721 19.46 -41.65 -0.66
N ALA A 722 18.89 -40.44 -0.71
CA ALA A 722 17.44 -40.21 -0.63
C ALA A 722 16.98 -39.03 -1.52
N ASP A 723 17.67 -38.78 -2.63
CA ASP A 723 17.35 -37.71 -3.56
C ASP A 723 16.01 -37.94 -4.26
N ALA A 724 15.18 -36.90 -4.32
CA ALA A 724 13.89 -36.93 -4.99
C ALA A 724 13.61 -35.64 -5.76
N PRO A 725 12.75 -35.66 -6.81
CA PRO A 725 12.26 -34.45 -7.44
C PRO A 725 11.58 -33.54 -6.40
N GLY A 726 12.02 -32.29 -6.33
CA GLY A 726 11.53 -31.33 -5.31
C GLY A 726 12.28 -31.37 -3.98
N GLY A 727 13.35 -32.16 -3.87
CA GLY A 727 14.21 -32.23 -2.68
C GLY A 727 13.90 -33.40 -1.76
N PHE A 728 14.71 -33.55 -0.72
CA PHE A 728 14.52 -34.54 0.33
C PHE A 728 13.19 -34.34 1.08
N ARG A 729 12.42 -35.42 1.23
CA ARG A 729 11.14 -35.47 1.95
C ARG A 729 11.08 -36.77 2.76
N ASP A 730 10.63 -36.69 4.01
CA ASP A 730 10.56 -37.83 4.93
C ASP A 730 9.34 -37.71 5.86
N GLU A 731 8.20 -38.21 5.39
CA GLU A 731 6.94 -38.19 6.16
C GLU A 731 7.02 -39.04 7.44
N ALA A 732 7.84 -40.09 7.45
CA ALA A 732 8.02 -40.94 8.62
C ALA A 732 8.76 -40.18 9.73
N ALA A 733 9.81 -39.43 9.38
CA ALA A 733 10.50 -38.55 10.32
C ALA A 733 9.60 -37.39 10.79
N GLU A 734 8.78 -36.81 9.90
CA GLU A 734 7.76 -35.81 10.27
C GLU A 734 6.80 -36.36 11.32
N GLN A 735 6.24 -37.56 11.11
CA GLN A 735 5.34 -38.20 12.06
C GLN A 735 6.04 -38.58 13.38
N GLU A 736 7.27 -39.08 13.32
CA GLU A 736 8.05 -39.44 14.51
C GLU A 736 8.29 -38.22 15.43
N ILE A 737 8.69 -37.09 14.86
CA ILE A 737 8.89 -35.86 15.62
C ILE A 737 7.56 -35.24 16.09
N GLU A 738 6.49 -35.36 15.32
CA GLU A 738 5.15 -34.94 15.77
C GLU A 738 4.73 -35.65 17.07
N LEU A 739 5.00 -36.96 17.19
CA LEU A 739 4.75 -37.70 18.44
C LEU A 739 5.60 -37.16 19.60
N VAL A 740 6.88 -36.83 19.37
CA VAL A 740 7.74 -36.20 20.39
C VAL A 740 7.16 -34.86 20.83
N GLN A 741 6.76 -34.03 19.87
CA GLN A 741 6.16 -32.73 20.13
C GLN A 741 4.86 -32.85 20.94
N GLN A 742 4.03 -33.85 20.62
CA GLN A 742 2.79 -34.13 21.34
C GLN A 742 3.06 -34.50 22.81
N VAL A 743 3.99 -35.42 23.07
CA VAL A 743 4.37 -35.78 24.45
C VAL A 743 4.89 -34.57 25.22
N VAL A 744 5.82 -33.81 24.63
CA VAL A 744 6.44 -32.66 25.30
C VAL A 744 5.40 -31.58 25.58
N THR A 745 4.50 -31.30 24.63
CA THR A 745 3.46 -30.27 24.77
C THR A 745 2.45 -30.65 25.84
N GLU A 746 1.93 -31.88 25.81
CA GLU A 746 0.94 -32.34 26.79
C GLU A 746 1.53 -32.42 28.20
N VAL A 747 2.78 -32.88 28.35
CA VAL A 747 3.42 -32.89 29.67
C VAL A 747 3.74 -31.47 30.16
N ARG A 748 4.14 -30.54 29.30
CA ARG A 748 4.32 -29.11 29.67
C ARG A 748 3.00 -28.50 30.12
N ARG A 749 1.93 -28.74 29.37
CA ARG A 749 0.58 -28.30 29.71
C ARG A 749 0.17 -28.86 31.07
N PHE A 750 0.32 -30.18 31.27
CA PHE A 750 0.04 -30.81 32.56
C PHE A 750 0.86 -30.20 33.69
N ARG A 751 2.18 -30.00 33.50
CA ARG A 751 3.04 -29.39 34.51
C ARG A 751 2.57 -27.98 34.89
N SER A 752 2.23 -27.17 33.89
CA SER A 752 1.66 -25.83 34.11
C SER A 752 0.31 -25.90 34.83
N ASP A 753 -0.52 -26.88 34.51
CA ASP A 753 -1.81 -27.14 35.15
C ASP A 753 -1.66 -27.57 36.62
N GLN A 754 -0.55 -28.23 36.96
CA GLN A 754 -0.18 -28.54 38.35
C GLN A 754 0.57 -27.40 39.05
N GLY A 755 0.70 -26.22 38.41
CA GLY A 755 1.35 -25.03 39.00
C GLY A 755 2.87 -25.05 39.05
N LEU A 756 3.50 -26.01 38.35
CA LEU A 756 4.96 -26.09 38.31
C LEU A 756 5.54 -24.94 37.49
N GLN A 757 6.64 -24.38 37.97
CA GLN A 757 7.37 -23.36 37.21
C GLN A 757 8.06 -24.01 35.99
N PRO A 758 8.15 -23.33 34.83
CA PRO A 758 8.70 -23.93 33.60
C PRO A 758 10.07 -24.60 33.78
N GLY A 759 10.97 -23.97 34.56
CA GLY A 759 12.32 -24.47 34.85
C GLY A 759 12.42 -25.50 35.98
N GLN A 760 11.33 -25.80 36.69
CA GLN A 760 11.34 -26.66 37.87
C GLN A 760 11.53 -28.13 37.48
N LYS A 761 12.57 -28.77 38.03
CA LYS A 761 12.86 -30.19 37.75
C LYS A 761 11.96 -31.11 38.56
N VAL A 762 11.53 -32.22 37.96
CA VAL A 762 10.59 -33.18 38.56
C VAL A 762 11.09 -34.61 38.37
N PRO A 763 11.16 -35.45 39.42
CA PRO A 763 11.42 -36.88 39.26
C PRO A 763 10.32 -37.55 38.43
N ALA A 764 10.72 -38.35 37.44
CA ALA A 764 9.78 -38.99 36.53
C ALA A 764 10.26 -40.34 36.01
N ARG A 765 9.33 -41.28 35.92
CA ARG A 765 9.45 -42.49 35.11
C ARG A 765 8.82 -42.21 33.75
N LEU A 766 9.63 -42.32 32.70
CA LEU A 766 9.21 -42.18 31.32
C LEU A 766 9.32 -43.56 30.67
N ASP A 767 8.18 -44.19 30.38
CA ASP A 767 8.15 -45.45 29.63
C ASP A 767 7.85 -45.16 28.16
N VAL A 768 8.87 -45.37 27.34
CA VAL A 768 8.87 -45.20 25.88
C VAL A 768 9.24 -46.51 25.17
N THR A 769 9.31 -47.61 25.91
CA THR A 769 9.84 -48.89 25.40
C THR A 769 8.98 -49.42 24.25
N GLY A 770 9.63 -49.76 23.12
CA GLY A 770 8.93 -50.27 21.94
C GLY A 770 8.14 -49.23 21.14
N THR A 771 8.27 -47.95 21.49
CA THR A 771 7.68 -46.83 20.74
C THR A 771 8.72 -46.12 19.87
N ALA A 772 8.28 -45.33 18.90
CA ALA A 772 9.16 -44.46 18.10
C ALA A 772 9.83 -43.34 18.94
N LEU A 773 9.42 -43.16 20.20
CA LEU A 773 9.96 -42.15 21.11
C LEU A 773 11.22 -42.61 21.84
N ALA A 774 11.54 -43.91 21.82
CA ALA A 774 12.66 -44.47 22.56
C ALA A 774 14.02 -43.80 22.23
N PRO A 775 14.35 -43.50 20.95
CA PRO A 775 15.58 -42.78 20.61
C PRO A 775 15.65 -41.35 21.16
N HIS A 776 14.50 -40.75 21.51
CA HIS A 776 14.36 -39.35 21.91
C HIS A 776 14.25 -39.16 23.43
N GLU A 777 14.37 -40.22 24.24
CA GLU A 777 14.11 -40.16 25.69
C GLU A 777 14.94 -39.08 26.38
N ALA A 778 16.23 -38.97 26.06
CA ALA A 778 17.12 -37.97 26.63
C ALA A 778 16.66 -36.53 26.33
N ALA A 779 16.29 -36.27 25.07
CA ALA A 779 15.80 -34.96 24.62
C ALA A 779 14.45 -34.62 25.27
N ILE A 780 13.52 -35.59 25.34
CA ILE A 780 12.22 -35.45 26.02
C ILE A 780 12.44 -35.09 27.49
N ARG A 781 13.30 -35.83 28.21
CA ARG A 781 13.62 -35.53 29.61
C ARG A 781 14.23 -34.13 29.78
N GLN A 782 15.16 -33.74 28.90
CA GLN A 782 15.78 -32.41 28.94
C GLN A 782 14.75 -31.29 28.75
N LEU A 783 13.89 -31.40 27.72
CA LEU A 783 12.87 -30.42 27.37
C LEU A 783 11.78 -30.29 28.44
N LEU A 784 11.46 -31.41 29.09
CA LEU A 784 10.47 -31.50 30.16
C LEU A 784 11.07 -31.32 31.56
N ARG A 785 12.39 -31.11 31.68
CA ARG A 785 13.11 -30.97 32.97
C ARG A 785 12.87 -32.17 33.90
N LEU A 786 12.76 -33.38 33.32
CA LEU A 786 12.53 -34.60 34.08
C LEU A 786 13.84 -35.17 34.62
N GLN A 787 13.83 -35.56 35.89
CA GLN A 787 14.92 -36.32 36.52
C GLN A 787 14.58 -37.81 36.53
N PRO A 788 15.58 -38.71 36.48
CA PRO A 788 15.34 -40.14 36.63
C PRO A 788 14.71 -40.43 38.00
N GLU A 789 14.02 -41.57 38.10
CA GLU A 789 13.47 -42.04 39.37
C GLU A 789 14.57 -42.32 40.40
N GLY A 790 14.35 -41.87 41.63
CA GLY A 790 15.25 -42.10 42.77
C GLY A 790 14.68 -43.08 43.79
N GLU A 791 15.45 -43.40 44.84
CA GLU A 791 14.94 -44.17 45.98
C GLU A 791 13.78 -43.42 46.64
N GLY A 792 12.61 -44.07 46.71
CA GLY A 792 11.39 -43.48 47.25
C GLY A 792 10.46 -42.81 46.22
N PHE A 793 10.73 -42.92 44.92
CA PHE A 793 9.82 -42.46 43.87
C PHE A 793 8.40 -43.01 44.05
N SER A 794 7.42 -42.11 44.13
CA SER A 794 6.00 -42.46 44.16
C SER A 794 5.27 -41.63 43.12
N ALA A 795 4.83 -42.27 42.03
CA ALA A 795 4.04 -41.61 41.00
C ALA A 795 2.76 -40.99 41.61
N THR A 796 2.71 -39.67 41.68
CA THR A 796 1.52 -38.92 42.10
C THR A 796 0.59 -38.61 40.93
N ALA A 797 1.13 -38.66 39.70
CA ALA A 797 0.38 -38.50 38.47
C ALA A 797 0.97 -39.40 37.38
N SER A 798 0.12 -39.84 36.45
CA SER A 798 0.53 -40.64 35.29
C SER A 798 -0.21 -40.18 34.05
N LEU A 799 0.53 -39.91 32.97
CA LEU A 799 0.02 -39.39 31.72
C LEU A 799 0.34 -40.36 30.57
N PRO A 800 -0.65 -41.10 30.06
CA PRO A 800 -0.50 -41.81 28.79
C PRO A 800 -0.65 -40.82 27.64
N VAL A 801 0.37 -40.70 26.79
CA VAL A 801 0.36 -39.78 25.64
C VAL A 801 1.23 -40.35 24.51
N ALA A 802 0.69 -40.36 23.28
CA ALA A 802 1.39 -40.81 22.08
C ALA A 802 2.05 -42.21 22.20
N GLY A 803 1.44 -43.11 22.98
CA GLY A 803 1.98 -44.46 23.23
C GLY A 803 3.03 -44.53 24.36
N ALA A 804 3.54 -43.41 24.86
CA ALA A 804 4.36 -43.34 26.06
C ALA A 804 3.53 -43.18 27.34
N THR A 805 4.11 -43.56 28.47
CA THR A 805 3.54 -43.24 29.80
C THR A 805 4.54 -42.41 30.60
N VAL A 806 4.12 -41.21 31.00
CA VAL A 806 4.93 -40.29 31.83
C VAL A 806 4.36 -40.26 33.24
N ALA A 807 5.02 -40.95 34.17
CA ALA A 807 4.67 -40.94 35.58
C ALA A 807 5.53 -39.91 36.32
N LEU A 808 4.89 -38.92 36.95
CA LEU A 808 5.52 -37.81 37.65
C LEU A 808 5.34 -37.96 39.17
N ASP A 809 6.39 -37.69 39.92
CA ASP A 809 6.33 -37.53 41.37
C ASP A 809 6.38 -36.04 41.72
N LEU A 810 5.24 -35.52 42.16
CA LEU A 810 5.02 -34.12 42.51
C LEU A 810 5.03 -33.90 44.03
N SER A 811 5.17 -34.97 44.82
CA SER A 811 4.93 -34.99 46.28
C SER A 811 5.88 -34.08 47.07
N GLY A 812 7.07 -33.79 46.54
CA GLY A 812 8.04 -32.86 47.12
C GLY A 812 8.23 -31.54 46.36
N THR A 813 7.42 -31.29 45.33
CA THR A 813 7.67 -30.23 44.33
C THR A 813 6.55 -29.18 44.27
N ILE A 814 5.34 -29.54 44.70
CA ILE A 814 4.19 -28.64 44.79
C ILE A 814 3.93 -28.29 46.25
N ASP A 815 4.05 -27.01 46.60
CA ASP A 815 3.53 -26.49 47.86
C ASP A 815 1.99 -26.45 47.75
N VAL A 816 1.33 -27.49 48.26
CA VAL A 816 -0.14 -27.66 48.17
C VAL A 816 -0.88 -26.45 48.75
N ALA A 817 -0.35 -25.78 49.77
CA ALA A 817 -0.97 -24.61 50.37
C ALA A 817 -0.82 -23.38 49.48
N ALA A 818 0.38 -23.15 48.93
CA ALA A 818 0.62 -22.06 47.99
C ALA A 818 -0.15 -22.28 46.67
N GLU A 819 -0.23 -23.51 46.19
CA GLU A 819 -0.91 -23.88 44.96
C GLU A 819 -2.43 -23.77 45.10
N ARG A 820 -3.01 -24.25 46.20
CA ARG A 820 -4.43 -24.03 46.50
C ARG A 820 -4.75 -22.53 46.60
N LYS A 821 -3.85 -21.72 47.17
CA LYS A 821 -4.00 -20.25 47.23
C LYS A 821 -3.90 -19.60 45.85
N ARG A 822 -2.99 -20.05 44.99
CA ARG A 822 -2.85 -19.58 43.61
C ARG A 822 -4.09 -19.91 42.80
N LEU A 823 -4.51 -21.18 42.79
CA LEU A 823 -5.70 -21.63 42.07
C LEU A 823 -6.97 -20.96 42.58
N ALA A 824 -7.11 -20.70 43.88
CA ALA A 824 -8.24 -19.92 44.40
C ALA A 824 -8.24 -18.47 43.88
N LYS A 825 -7.06 -17.85 43.74
CA LYS A 825 -6.91 -16.51 43.16
C LYS A 825 -7.23 -16.52 41.66
N ASP A 826 -6.74 -17.51 40.92
CA ASP A 826 -6.98 -17.66 39.49
C ASP A 826 -8.47 -17.96 39.21
N LEU A 827 -9.11 -18.78 40.06
CA LEU A 827 -10.55 -19.04 40.01
C LEU A 827 -11.35 -17.75 40.21
N ALA A 828 -11.01 -16.96 41.23
CA ALA A 828 -11.68 -15.67 41.49
C ALA A 828 -11.49 -14.67 40.32
N ALA A 829 -10.33 -14.70 39.65
CA ALA A 829 -10.10 -13.88 38.46
C ALA A 829 -10.96 -14.33 37.27
N ALA A 830 -11.03 -15.65 37.01
CA ALA A 830 -11.85 -16.22 35.94
C ALA A 830 -13.36 -16.01 36.20
N GLU A 831 -13.82 -16.16 37.45
CA GLU A 831 -15.20 -15.85 37.85
C GLU A 831 -15.54 -14.37 37.66
N LYS A 832 -14.62 -13.46 37.99
CA LYS A 832 -14.78 -12.02 37.74
C LYS A 832 -14.88 -11.72 36.25
N GLU A 833 -14.04 -12.34 35.44
CA GLU A 833 -14.03 -12.20 33.98
C GLU A 833 -15.35 -12.69 33.37
N LYS A 834 -15.82 -13.87 33.78
CA LYS A 834 -17.15 -14.42 33.42
C LYS A 834 -18.27 -13.45 33.79
N ALA A 835 -18.24 -12.88 35.00
CA ALA A 835 -19.25 -11.92 35.44
C ALA A 835 -19.24 -10.64 34.58
N GLN A 836 -18.06 -10.12 34.22
CA GLN A 836 -17.94 -8.95 33.35
C GLN A 836 -18.43 -9.23 31.93
N ALA A 837 -18.09 -10.39 31.35
CA ALA A 837 -18.54 -10.79 30.03
C ALA A 837 -20.07 -10.95 29.98
N ASN A 838 -20.65 -11.65 30.97
CA ASN A 838 -22.10 -11.78 31.11
C ASN A 838 -22.78 -10.43 31.33
N GLY A 839 -22.19 -9.53 32.11
CA GLY A 839 -22.74 -8.19 32.33
C GLY A 839 -22.80 -7.34 31.05
N LYS A 840 -21.83 -7.51 30.13
CA LYS A 840 -21.84 -6.85 28.82
C LYS A 840 -22.81 -7.52 27.84
N LEU A 841 -22.80 -8.84 27.77
CA LEU A 841 -23.68 -9.61 26.89
C LEU A 841 -25.16 -9.55 27.32
N GLY A 842 -25.43 -9.32 28.61
CA GLY A 842 -26.78 -9.09 29.14
C GLY A 842 -27.26 -7.63 29.03
N ASN A 843 -26.46 -6.71 28.49
CA ASN A 843 -26.83 -5.31 28.34
C ASN A 843 -27.33 -5.04 26.91
N GLU A 844 -28.66 -4.94 26.76
CA GLU A 844 -29.32 -4.71 25.46
C GLU A 844 -28.84 -3.41 24.77
N ALA A 845 -28.57 -2.34 25.54
CA ALA A 845 -28.09 -1.09 24.98
C ALA A 845 -26.64 -1.18 24.45
N PHE A 846 -25.84 -2.08 25.02
CA PHE A 846 -24.50 -2.40 24.51
C PHE A 846 -24.58 -3.24 23.24
N LEU A 847 -25.38 -4.31 23.23
CA LEU A 847 -25.55 -5.17 22.05
C LEU A 847 -26.11 -4.42 20.83
N ALA A 848 -27.00 -3.47 21.05
CA ALA A 848 -27.57 -2.67 19.96
C ALA A 848 -26.59 -1.66 19.32
N LYS A 849 -25.45 -1.38 19.97
CA LYS A 849 -24.50 -0.34 19.55
C LYS A 849 -23.08 -0.86 19.29
N ALA A 850 -22.72 -2.01 19.84
CA ALA A 850 -21.40 -2.58 19.69
C ALA A 850 -21.25 -3.24 18.31
N PRO A 851 -20.13 -3.03 17.61
CA PRO A 851 -19.82 -3.78 16.39
C PRO A 851 -19.72 -5.29 16.64
N ASP A 852 -20.05 -6.12 15.64
CA ASP A 852 -20.10 -7.59 15.78
C ASP A 852 -18.77 -8.19 16.26
N ASN A 853 -17.63 -7.69 15.76
CA ASN A 853 -16.31 -8.16 16.18
C ASN A 853 -16.03 -7.92 17.68
N VAL A 854 -16.62 -6.87 18.27
CA VAL A 854 -16.52 -6.58 19.71
C VAL A 854 -17.38 -7.55 20.51
N VAL A 855 -18.58 -7.86 20.02
CA VAL A 855 -19.50 -8.82 20.65
C VAL A 855 -18.88 -10.23 20.62
N ASP A 856 -18.35 -10.65 19.48
CA ASP A 856 -17.70 -11.95 19.33
C ASP A 856 -16.46 -12.09 20.19
N LYS A 857 -15.64 -11.04 20.31
CA LYS A 857 -14.51 -11.02 21.26
C LYS A 857 -14.96 -11.22 22.71
N ILE A 858 -16.12 -10.68 23.10
CA ILE A 858 -16.67 -10.87 24.45
C ILE A 858 -17.24 -12.30 24.63
N ARG A 859 -17.87 -12.88 23.60
CA ARG A 859 -18.30 -14.28 23.61
C ARG A 859 -17.12 -15.23 23.76
N THR A 860 -16.03 -15.00 23.04
CA THR A 860 -14.79 -15.78 23.17
C THR A 860 -14.19 -15.66 24.56
N ARG A 861 -14.19 -14.45 25.16
CA ARG A 861 -13.76 -14.25 26.55
C ARG A 861 -14.64 -15.02 27.54
N LEU A 862 -15.96 -15.06 27.34
CA LEU A 862 -16.87 -15.84 28.19
C LEU A 862 -16.58 -17.34 28.10
N ALA A 863 -16.49 -17.89 26.88
CA ALA A 863 -16.17 -19.30 26.67
C ALA A 863 -14.83 -19.67 27.31
N LYS A 864 -13.81 -18.81 27.16
CA LYS A 864 -12.50 -19.02 27.78
C LYS A 864 -12.57 -18.98 29.31
N ALA A 865 -13.31 -18.04 29.88
CA ALA A 865 -13.50 -17.97 31.33
C ALA A 865 -14.23 -19.20 31.88
N ASP A 866 -15.22 -19.73 31.16
CA ASP A 866 -15.92 -20.97 31.52
C ASP A 866 -14.99 -22.19 31.50
N GLU A 867 -14.17 -22.33 30.46
CA GLU A 867 -13.15 -23.38 30.37
C GLU A 867 -12.13 -23.28 31.51
N ASP A 868 -11.63 -22.08 31.80
CA ASP A 868 -10.66 -21.85 32.87
C ASP A 868 -11.25 -22.14 34.25
N ILE A 869 -12.51 -21.76 34.52
CA ILE A 869 -13.21 -22.10 35.77
C ILE A 869 -13.30 -23.63 35.91
N ALA A 870 -13.79 -24.33 34.89
CA ALA A 870 -13.94 -25.78 34.94
C ALA A 870 -12.60 -26.49 35.17
N ARG A 871 -11.54 -26.04 34.49
CA ARG A 871 -10.17 -26.55 34.63
C ARG A 871 -9.62 -26.30 36.04
N ILE A 872 -9.72 -25.07 36.55
CA ILE A 872 -9.20 -24.70 37.87
C ILE A 872 -9.96 -25.40 38.99
N GLN A 873 -11.28 -25.56 38.88
CA GLN A 873 -12.09 -26.31 39.84
C GLN A 873 -11.68 -27.79 39.87
N THR A 874 -11.42 -28.39 38.71
CA THR A 874 -10.90 -29.76 38.62
C THR A 874 -9.53 -29.88 39.29
N GLN A 875 -8.62 -28.92 39.07
CA GLN A 875 -7.31 -28.88 39.74
C GLN A 875 -7.44 -28.76 41.26
N LEU A 876 -8.30 -27.86 41.74
CA LEU A 876 -8.56 -27.67 43.17
C LEU A 876 -9.13 -28.92 43.86
N ALA A 877 -9.95 -29.69 43.14
CA ALA A 877 -10.53 -30.94 43.62
C ALA A 877 -9.49 -32.08 43.68
N ASN A 878 -8.54 -32.09 42.74
CA ASN A 878 -7.48 -33.09 42.65
C ASN A 878 -6.29 -32.82 43.60
N LEU A 879 -6.17 -31.62 44.16
CA LEU A 879 -5.18 -31.33 45.20
C LEU A 879 -5.50 -32.12 46.48
N PRO A 880 -4.50 -32.76 47.14
CA PRO A 880 -4.70 -33.46 48.41
C PRO A 880 -5.45 -32.61 49.45
N GLN A 881 -6.41 -33.21 50.16
CA GLN A 881 -6.98 -32.57 51.35
C GLN A 881 -5.88 -32.45 52.41
N ALA A 882 -5.82 -31.26 53.03
CA ALA A 882 -4.85 -30.95 54.07
C ALA A 882 -5.03 -31.81 55.32
#